data_AF-A0A285IZK3-F1
#
_entry.id   AF-A0A285IZK3-F1
#
_cell.length_a   1.000
_cell.length_b   1.000
_cell.length_c   1.000
_cell.angle_alpha   90.00
_cell.angle_beta   90.00
_cell.angle_gamma   90.00
#
_symmetry.space_group_name_H-M   'P 1'
#
loop_
_entity.id
_entity.type
_entity.pdbx_description
1 polymer ?
#
loop_
_entity_poly.entity_id
_entity_poly.type
_entity_poly.pdbx_seq_one_letter_code
_entity_poly.pdbx_strand_id
1 'polypeptide(L)'
;MTTSPSPSTNTTDANGLRLVAGIFLIILMVSHLTIGKIGNPVSYVLDVAVFGGGGLMLIRWWHLRRVVMRSGSGAKLAGPPGVALLPAFIGTFFAFAAVDTVLDSLWEGSFAGHWGLIIWTGLIGAVLLAISAGLARDFARGKIPPPKQPKRAAARSAPAAPLTPVPMTPASPPSPAYPSPAGPSPSAPALAVPAPPPSVPAHAGPPPAVASGSPAPPMAAQEMAAPQMPARPAAAPVKAEPVALPPADLLRTDARTAWAYRRYLGQRRPGGIDTAMGERLLSALEPGDHVELILDAVAGRGDSVLRAVDWERPGLAPIVAVRTLRAWILLHREGAGVTVAPGRVAGGMSATSAPRLSWPHAGRAAQLTATDGASLTVKFFLDEHHGVDATIFEEGAGEHIRRIPESADVPAIPDGAALLAAAPPLPAAQLPTDWRAAEDIACAHMRMLGFADAETTAGGRDGGLDVVAEQAIAQVKMLALPVGAPPVQQLRGTRPLLAYHLFYSTSGYTSAALAAADEIGVALFKIERDGTVAGANAAADGLEVSGGTAPAVSPKRLVELYAEELAARVLAALKTVDHDRAELAERYPGQYLRLARYAKQALDNLQNRPGTFESLRSALVYYHHTELLVHVFFQELGIPYPEGDGAAVEDSLDSYYD
;
A
#
# COMPACT_ATOMS: atom_id res chain seq x y z
N MET A 1 31.67 40.31 45.80
CA MET A 1 30.51 39.42 45.54
C MET A 1 30.61 38.95 44.09
N THR A 2 31.18 37.78 43.88
CA THR A 2 31.38 37.16 42.56
C THR A 2 31.03 35.69 42.69
N THR A 3 29.88 35.29 42.15
CA THR A 3 29.42 33.90 42.13
C THR A 3 29.98 33.21 40.88
N SER A 4 30.82 32.20 41.07
CA SER A 4 31.27 31.30 40.00
C SER A 4 30.18 30.29 39.65
N PRO A 5 29.94 29.97 38.37
CA PRO A 5 28.98 28.94 38.00
C PRO A 5 29.57 27.54 38.24
N SER A 6 28.76 26.66 38.84
CA SER A 6 29.06 25.23 39.00
C SER A 6 29.00 24.48 37.66
N PRO A 7 29.83 23.45 37.45
CA PRO A 7 29.72 22.60 36.27
C PRO A 7 28.50 21.69 36.38
N SER A 8 27.53 21.86 35.48
CA SER A 8 26.39 20.96 35.32
C SER A 8 26.88 19.58 34.85
N THR A 9 26.63 18.55 35.63
CA THR A 9 26.91 17.17 35.24
C THR A 9 25.80 16.67 34.32
N ASN A 10 26.16 16.40 33.06
CA ASN A 10 25.30 15.76 32.06
C ASN A 10 24.84 14.38 32.57
N THR A 11 23.60 14.32 33.04
CA THR A 11 22.90 13.09 33.46
C THR A 11 22.00 12.52 32.36
N THR A 12 21.96 13.16 31.19
CA THR A 12 20.97 12.93 30.13
C THR A 12 21.26 11.71 29.24
N ASP A 13 22.52 11.27 29.12
CA ASP A 13 22.87 10.12 28.24
C ASP A 13 22.46 8.75 28.81
N ALA A 14 22.39 8.62 30.13
CA ALA A 14 22.15 7.31 30.77
C ALA A 14 20.67 6.87 30.74
N ASN A 15 19.74 7.81 30.58
CA ASN A 15 18.31 7.52 30.48
C ASN A 15 17.89 7.25 29.03
N GLY A 16 18.55 7.88 28.04
CA GLY A 16 18.32 7.60 26.63
C GLY A 16 18.64 6.14 26.26
N LEU A 17 19.77 5.60 26.71
CA LEU A 17 20.15 4.22 26.40
C LEU A 17 19.27 3.16 27.10
N ARG A 18 18.75 3.48 28.30
CA ARG A 18 17.78 2.63 29.02
C ARG A 18 16.45 2.56 28.29
N LEU A 19 16.01 3.69 27.76
CA LEU A 19 14.79 3.79 26.98
C LEU A 19 14.94 3.01 25.67
N VAL A 20 16.07 3.14 24.96
CA VAL A 20 16.33 2.41 23.71
C VAL A 20 16.39 0.90 23.93
N ALA A 21 17.09 0.41 24.96
CA ALA A 21 17.15 -1.03 25.26
C ALA A 21 15.79 -1.61 25.71
N GLY A 22 15.02 -0.85 26.50
CA GLY A 22 13.67 -1.24 26.90
C GLY A 22 12.70 -1.27 25.72
N ILE A 23 12.76 -0.26 24.85
CA ILE A 23 11.97 -0.18 23.61
C ILE A 23 12.34 -1.33 22.68
N PHE A 24 13.63 -1.66 22.52
CA PHE A 24 14.06 -2.76 21.65
C PHE A 24 13.54 -4.13 22.14
N LEU A 25 13.54 -4.37 23.44
CA LEU A 25 12.97 -5.60 24.04
C LEU A 25 11.45 -5.67 23.88
N ILE A 26 10.75 -4.54 24.03
CA ILE A 26 9.29 -4.46 23.82
C ILE A 26 8.97 -4.66 22.34
N ILE A 27 9.72 -4.05 21.42
CA ILE A 27 9.54 -4.21 19.97
C ILE A 27 9.81 -5.66 19.56
N LEU A 28 10.82 -6.33 20.10
CA LEU A 28 11.11 -7.74 19.80
C LEU A 28 9.94 -8.65 20.25
N MET A 29 9.39 -8.39 21.44
CA MET A 29 8.25 -9.14 21.99
C MET A 29 6.95 -8.87 21.20
N VAL A 30 6.70 -7.61 20.83
CA VAL A 30 5.53 -7.18 20.04
C VAL A 30 5.64 -7.65 18.58
N SER A 31 6.85 -7.69 18.00
CA SER A 31 7.09 -8.21 16.66
C SER A 31 6.73 -9.69 16.57
N HIS A 32 7.04 -10.50 17.59
CA HIS A 32 6.60 -11.90 17.64
C HIS A 32 5.08 -12.04 17.88
N LEU A 33 4.47 -11.12 18.65
CA LEU A 33 3.00 -11.09 18.82
C LEU A 33 2.25 -10.68 17.54
N THR A 34 2.85 -9.85 16.68
CA THR A 34 2.18 -9.26 15.49
C THR A 34 2.40 -10.06 14.20
N ILE A 35 3.42 -10.94 14.13
CA ILE A 35 3.69 -11.79 12.96
C ILE A 35 2.66 -12.93 12.77
N GLY A 36 1.64 -13.06 13.64
CA GLY A 36 0.41 -13.79 13.32
C GLY A 36 0.55 -15.31 13.09
N LYS A 37 1.74 -15.90 13.28
CA LYS A 37 1.96 -17.35 13.27
C LYS A 37 2.05 -17.89 14.70
N ILE A 38 0.98 -17.77 15.48
CA ILE A 38 0.84 -18.60 16.68
C ILE A 38 0.19 -19.92 16.25
N GLY A 39 0.96 -20.75 15.55
CA GLY A 39 0.53 -22.11 15.21
C GLY A 39 0.61 -23.04 16.42
N ASN A 40 1.58 -22.82 17.32
CA ASN A 40 1.87 -23.71 18.43
C ASN A 40 1.94 -22.94 19.78
N PRO A 41 0.99 -23.19 20.71
CA PRO A 41 0.99 -22.53 22.02
C PRO A 41 2.18 -22.93 22.92
N VAL A 42 2.86 -24.04 22.64
CA VAL A 42 4.02 -24.50 23.41
C VAL A 42 5.28 -23.71 23.05
N SER A 43 5.54 -23.45 21.76
CA SER A 43 6.65 -22.60 21.31
C SER A 43 6.50 -21.19 21.88
N TYR A 44 5.29 -20.64 21.88
CA TYR A 44 5.01 -19.32 22.49
C TYR A 44 5.41 -19.22 23.98
N VAL A 45 5.06 -20.22 24.81
CA VAL A 45 5.42 -20.21 26.24
C VAL A 45 6.94 -20.33 26.42
N LEU A 46 7.60 -21.12 25.57
CA LEU A 46 9.04 -21.32 25.56
C LEU A 46 9.80 -20.04 25.16
N ASP A 47 9.35 -19.35 24.12
CA ASP A 47 9.89 -18.05 23.70
C ASP A 47 9.77 -17.00 24.79
N VAL A 48 8.59 -16.86 25.39
CA VAL A 48 8.38 -15.92 26.50
C VAL A 48 9.30 -16.25 27.68
N ALA A 49 9.48 -17.53 28.01
CA ALA A 49 10.37 -17.95 29.09
C ALA A 49 11.84 -17.64 28.79
N VAL A 50 12.30 -17.82 27.55
CA VAL A 50 13.71 -17.61 27.18
C VAL A 50 14.05 -16.18 26.91
N PHE A 51 13.25 -15.44 26.15
CA PHE A 51 13.50 -14.02 25.93
C PHE A 51 13.25 -13.21 27.21
N GLY A 52 12.24 -13.59 28.00
CA GLY A 52 12.02 -13.02 29.33
C GLY A 52 13.17 -13.32 30.30
N GLY A 53 13.58 -14.59 30.41
CA GLY A 53 14.68 -15.02 31.29
C GLY A 53 16.05 -14.49 30.87
N GLY A 54 16.35 -14.56 29.57
CA GLY A 54 17.58 -14.03 28.95
C GLY A 54 17.69 -12.52 29.06
N GLY A 55 16.58 -11.80 28.83
CA GLY A 55 16.47 -10.36 29.07
C GLY A 55 16.74 -10.00 30.53
N LEU A 56 16.14 -10.73 31.48
CA LEU A 56 16.37 -10.50 32.91
C LEU A 56 17.83 -10.75 33.31
N MET A 57 18.47 -11.78 32.76
CA MET A 57 19.89 -12.07 32.98
C MET A 57 20.80 -10.97 32.43
N LEU A 58 20.53 -10.46 31.22
CA LEU A 58 21.27 -9.35 30.61
C LEU A 58 21.14 -8.06 31.44
N ILE A 59 19.93 -7.74 31.90
CA ILE A 59 19.66 -6.61 32.78
C ILE A 59 20.44 -6.76 34.10
N ARG A 60 20.42 -7.95 34.70
CA ARG A 60 21.13 -8.24 35.96
C ARG A 60 22.64 -8.19 35.78
N TRP A 61 23.18 -8.75 34.69
CA TRP A 61 24.61 -8.68 34.35
C TRP A 61 25.06 -7.23 34.14
N TRP A 62 24.29 -6.45 33.38
CA TRP A 62 24.58 -5.03 33.14
C TRP A 62 24.51 -4.20 34.42
N HIS A 63 23.52 -4.46 35.28
CA HIS A 63 23.41 -3.82 36.59
C HIS A 63 24.61 -4.12 37.48
N LEU A 64 25.01 -5.40 37.59
CA LEU A 64 26.21 -5.79 38.34
C LEU A 64 27.47 -5.11 37.80
N ARG A 65 27.65 -5.10 36.48
CA ARG A 65 28.78 -4.43 35.83
C ARG A 65 28.83 -2.94 36.18
N ARG A 66 27.68 -2.26 36.20
CA ARG A 66 27.58 -0.84 36.52
C ARG A 66 27.86 -0.53 38.00
N VAL A 67 27.31 -1.31 38.92
CA VAL A 67 27.57 -1.16 40.37
C VAL A 67 29.07 -1.27 40.66
N VAL A 68 29.74 -2.22 40.01
CA VAL A 68 31.19 -2.43 40.18
C VAL A 68 32.04 -1.36 39.49
N MET A 69 31.60 -0.80 38.35
CA MET A 69 32.28 0.34 37.75
C MET A 69 32.14 1.62 38.59
N ARG A 70 31.02 1.80 39.30
CA ARG A 70 30.81 2.95 40.20
C ARG A 70 31.58 2.87 41.51
N SER A 71 31.88 1.68 42.02
CA SER A 71 32.64 1.51 43.27
C SER A 71 34.16 1.75 43.12
N GLY A 72 34.62 2.32 41.99
CA GLY A 72 36.05 2.51 41.69
C GLY A 72 36.84 1.21 41.52
N SER A 73 36.16 0.06 41.57
CA SER A 73 36.74 -1.29 41.55
C SER A 73 36.64 -1.94 40.15
N GLY A 74 36.63 -1.12 39.09
CA GLY A 74 36.38 -1.55 37.70
C GLY A 74 37.32 -2.66 37.18
N ALA A 75 38.49 -2.84 37.80
CA ALA A 75 39.41 -3.93 37.50
C ALA A 75 38.88 -5.33 37.87
N LYS A 76 37.85 -5.46 38.73
CA LYS A 76 37.34 -6.78 39.19
C LYS A 76 36.36 -7.44 38.22
N LEU A 77 35.68 -6.70 37.34
CA LEU A 77 34.71 -7.26 36.38
C LEU A 77 35.22 -7.40 34.95
N ALA A 78 36.36 -6.77 34.62
CA ALA A 78 37.23 -7.22 33.53
C ALA A 78 38.10 -8.43 33.94
N GLY A 79 37.81 -9.01 35.11
CA GLY A 79 38.38 -10.27 35.54
C GLY A 79 37.76 -11.46 34.80
N PRO A 80 38.42 -12.62 34.83
CA PRO A 80 38.10 -13.81 34.04
C PRO A 80 36.66 -14.37 34.09
N PRO A 81 35.83 -14.20 35.15
CA PRO A 81 34.44 -14.68 35.10
C PRO A 81 33.60 -14.00 34.00
N GLY A 82 33.92 -12.77 33.57
CA GLY A 82 33.24 -12.12 32.45
C GLY A 82 33.49 -12.79 31.09
N VAL A 83 34.66 -13.39 30.91
CA VAL A 83 35.08 -14.03 29.64
C VAL A 83 34.42 -15.40 29.46
N ALA A 84 34.11 -16.12 30.54
CA ALA A 84 33.38 -17.38 30.49
C ALA A 84 31.86 -17.18 30.32
N LEU A 85 31.31 -16.05 30.80
CA LEU A 85 29.86 -15.78 30.73
C LEU A 85 29.34 -15.51 29.32
N LEU A 86 30.15 -14.89 28.46
CA LEU A 86 29.72 -14.57 27.10
C LEU A 86 29.54 -15.83 26.21
N PRO A 87 30.50 -16.78 26.14
CA PRO A 87 30.28 -18.04 25.44
C PRO A 87 29.17 -18.89 26.07
N ALA A 88 28.98 -18.83 27.40
CA ALA A 88 27.86 -19.54 28.05
C ALA A 88 26.50 -19.00 27.60
N PHE A 89 26.36 -17.68 27.55
CA PHE A 89 25.14 -17.02 27.13
C PHE A 89 24.82 -17.33 25.66
N ILE A 90 25.81 -17.16 24.78
CA ILE A 90 25.64 -17.44 23.35
C ILE A 90 25.35 -18.94 23.13
N GLY A 91 26.07 -19.83 23.82
CA GLY A 91 25.83 -21.27 23.71
C GLY A 91 24.43 -21.70 24.18
N THR A 92 23.92 -21.09 25.24
CA THR A 92 22.54 -21.34 25.74
C THR A 92 21.49 -20.88 24.72
N PHE A 93 21.71 -19.75 24.07
CA PHE A 93 20.81 -19.24 23.03
C PHE A 93 20.72 -20.20 21.83
N PHE A 94 21.87 -20.67 21.32
CA PHE A 94 21.89 -21.63 20.20
C PHE A 94 21.29 -22.99 20.54
N ALA A 95 21.51 -23.48 21.77
CA ALA A 95 20.88 -24.71 22.23
C ALA A 95 19.36 -24.60 22.27
N PHE A 96 18.83 -23.42 22.62
CA PHE A 96 17.40 -23.19 22.65
C PHE A 96 16.78 -23.05 21.26
N ALA A 97 17.43 -22.30 20.37
CA ALA A 97 16.99 -22.20 18.96
C ALA A 97 16.88 -23.57 18.29
N ALA A 98 17.79 -24.50 18.61
CA ALA A 98 17.73 -25.87 18.14
C ALA A 98 16.48 -26.62 18.66
N VAL A 99 16.12 -26.42 19.94
CA VAL A 99 14.93 -27.04 20.56
C VAL A 99 13.64 -26.46 19.97
N ASP A 100 13.57 -25.15 19.78
CA ASP A 100 12.41 -24.49 19.18
C ASP A 100 12.18 -24.96 17.73
N THR A 101 13.25 -25.03 16.93
CA THR A 101 13.20 -25.59 15.55
C THR A 101 12.69 -27.03 15.52
N VAL A 102 13.06 -27.85 16.52
CA VAL A 102 12.57 -29.24 16.67
C VAL A 102 11.07 -29.26 16.97
N LEU A 103 10.60 -28.38 17.86
CA LEU A 103 9.19 -28.32 18.25
C LEU A 103 8.30 -27.84 17.11
N ASP A 104 8.75 -26.85 16.33
CA ASP A 104 8.05 -26.39 15.14
C ASP A 104 8.03 -27.48 14.05
N SER A 105 9.15 -28.17 13.84
CA SER A 105 9.21 -29.30 12.91
C SER A 105 8.29 -30.46 13.31
N LEU A 106 8.12 -30.71 14.62
CA LEU A 106 7.18 -31.71 15.15
C LEU A 106 5.73 -31.28 14.89
N TRP A 107 5.43 -29.99 15.06
CA TRP A 107 4.10 -29.44 14.88
C TRP A 107 3.66 -29.41 13.41
N GLU A 108 4.56 -29.03 12.51
CA GLU A 108 4.30 -28.92 11.08
C GLU A 108 4.38 -30.27 10.34
N GLY A 109 4.80 -31.35 11.02
CA GLY A 109 5.00 -32.67 10.41
C GLY A 109 6.13 -32.72 9.38
N SER A 110 6.99 -31.70 9.32
CA SER A 110 8.04 -31.50 8.30
C SER A 110 9.44 -31.66 8.89
N PHE A 111 9.73 -32.88 9.39
CA PHE A 111 11.03 -33.18 9.97
C PHE A 111 12.18 -33.19 8.95
N ALA A 112 11.91 -33.59 7.72
CA ALA A 112 12.95 -33.85 6.73
C ALA A 112 13.73 -32.58 6.30
N GLY A 113 13.08 -31.41 6.29
CA GLY A 113 13.67 -30.15 5.83
C GLY A 113 14.61 -29.46 6.84
N HIS A 114 14.50 -29.78 8.13
CA HIS A 114 15.12 -28.96 9.19
C HIS A 114 16.29 -29.65 9.92
N TRP A 115 16.59 -30.92 9.63
CA TRP A 115 17.66 -31.68 10.30
C TRP A 115 19.02 -31.00 10.27
N GLY A 116 19.41 -30.44 9.12
CA GLY A 116 20.70 -29.75 8.98
C GLY A 116 20.81 -28.57 9.94
N LEU A 117 19.76 -27.75 10.02
CA LEU A 117 19.72 -26.57 10.87
C LEU A 117 19.74 -26.95 12.36
N ILE A 118 18.95 -27.95 12.76
CA ILE A 118 18.86 -28.44 14.15
C ILE A 118 20.22 -28.97 14.62
N ILE A 119 20.88 -29.79 13.81
CA ILE A 119 22.20 -30.36 14.15
C ILE A 119 23.26 -29.25 14.26
N TRP A 120 23.31 -28.33 13.30
CA TRP A 120 24.29 -27.25 13.30
C TRP A 120 24.14 -26.29 14.49
N THR A 121 22.91 -25.84 14.76
CA THR A 121 22.62 -24.93 15.88
C THR A 121 22.89 -25.60 17.23
N GLY A 122 22.48 -26.87 17.41
CA GLY A 122 22.78 -27.64 18.61
C GLY A 122 24.30 -27.84 18.83
N LEU A 123 25.04 -28.13 17.77
CA LEU A 123 26.49 -28.35 17.84
C LEU A 123 27.25 -27.07 18.19
N ILE A 124 26.88 -25.93 17.60
CA ILE A 124 27.44 -24.61 17.97
C ILE A 124 27.17 -24.31 19.44
N GLY A 125 25.94 -24.53 19.90
CA GLY A 125 25.56 -24.35 21.31
C GLY A 125 26.42 -25.18 22.26
N ALA A 126 26.57 -26.47 21.97
CA ALA A 126 27.37 -27.41 22.77
C ALA A 126 28.86 -27.03 22.81
N VAL A 127 29.45 -26.64 21.67
CA VAL A 127 30.86 -26.20 21.60
C VAL A 127 31.09 -24.95 22.44
N LEU A 128 30.22 -23.95 22.36
CA LEU A 128 30.36 -22.71 23.12
C LEU A 128 30.20 -22.93 24.63
N LEU A 129 29.28 -23.81 25.04
CA LEU A 129 29.13 -24.22 26.43
C LEU A 129 30.37 -24.98 26.92
N ALA A 130 30.95 -25.86 26.11
CA ALA A 130 32.18 -26.58 26.44
C ALA A 130 33.38 -25.63 26.58
N ILE A 131 33.52 -24.64 25.70
CA ILE A 131 34.54 -23.58 25.78
C ILE A 131 34.36 -22.79 27.08
N SER A 132 33.15 -22.37 27.40
CA SER A 132 32.85 -21.66 28.65
C SER A 132 33.25 -22.49 29.88
N ALA A 133 32.87 -23.77 29.93
CA ALA A 133 33.22 -24.68 31.01
C ALA A 133 34.74 -24.96 31.09
N GLY A 134 35.44 -24.95 29.96
CA GLY A 134 36.91 -25.04 29.88
C GLY A 134 37.58 -23.82 30.50
N LEU A 135 37.17 -22.62 30.06
CA LEU A 135 37.67 -21.34 30.59
C LEU A 135 37.42 -21.21 32.09
N ALA A 136 36.24 -21.61 32.57
CA ALA A 136 35.91 -21.61 33.98
C ALA A 136 36.81 -22.56 34.80
N ARG A 137 37.10 -23.76 34.27
CA ARG A 137 37.99 -24.74 34.91
C ARG A 137 39.45 -24.29 34.93
N ASP A 138 39.97 -23.77 33.81
CA ASP A 138 41.35 -23.29 33.74
C ASP A 138 41.59 -22.06 34.62
N PHE A 139 40.56 -21.22 34.79
CA PHE A 139 40.59 -20.16 35.77
C PHE A 139 40.59 -20.69 37.22
N ALA A 140 39.72 -21.64 37.56
CA ALA A 140 39.70 -22.26 38.90
C ALA A 140 41.04 -22.93 39.26
N ARG A 141 41.79 -23.39 38.25
CA ARG A 141 43.13 -23.98 38.38
C ARG A 141 44.27 -22.96 38.37
N GLY A 142 43.98 -21.66 38.23
CA GLY A 142 44.98 -20.60 38.19
C GLY A 142 45.85 -20.58 36.91
N LYS A 143 45.46 -21.29 35.84
CA LYS A 143 46.22 -21.33 34.58
C LYS A 143 46.09 -20.04 33.76
N ILE A 144 45.01 -19.30 33.96
CA ILE A 144 44.77 -18.01 33.31
C ILE A 144 45.28 -16.91 34.26
N PRO A 145 46.41 -16.24 33.97
CA PRO A 145 46.96 -15.23 34.84
C PRO A 145 46.00 -14.02 34.96
N PRO A 146 45.91 -13.39 36.14
CA PRO A 146 45.08 -12.20 36.30
C PRO A 146 45.55 -11.08 35.37
N PRO A 147 44.63 -10.28 34.80
CA PRO A 147 45.00 -9.18 33.93
C PRO A 147 45.93 -8.20 34.66
N LYS A 148 47.06 -7.87 34.04
CA LYS A 148 48.04 -6.91 34.59
C LYS A 148 47.35 -5.57 34.81
N GLN A 149 47.38 -5.06 36.04
CA GLN A 149 46.82 -3.74 36.34
C GLN A 149 47.55 -2.67 35.48
N PRO A 150 46.82 -1.78 34.81
CA PRO A 150 47.46 -0.70 34.05
C PRO A 150 48.23 0.21 35.01
N LYS A 151 49.52 0.41 34.75
CA LYS A 151 50.35 1.36 35.50
C LYS A 151 49.72 2.75 35.38
N ARG A 152 49.26 3.30 36.50
CA ARG A 152 48.82 4.70 36.61
C ARG A 152 49.96 5.61 36.15
N ALA A 153 49.83 6.23 34.99
CA ALA A 153 50.71 7.29 34.55
C ALA A 153 50.46 8.52 35.45
N ALA A 154 51.49 8.96 36.17
CA ALA A 154 51.46 10.20 36.93
C ALA A 154 51.44 11.39 35.95
N ALA A 155 50.28 12.02 35.81
CA ALA A 155 50.13 13.24 35.02
C ALA A 155 50.79 14.41 35.76
N ARG A 156 51.90 14.94 35.22
CA ARG A 156 52.50 16.21 35.60
C ARG A 156 51.68 17.36 35.00
N SER A 157 51.21 18.27 35.85
CA SER A 157 50.58 19.53 35.49
C SER A 157 51.62 20.52 34.95
N ALA A 158 51.42 21.02 33.72
CA ALA A 158 52.18 22.15 33.16
C ALA A 158 51.29 23.42 33.16
N PRO A 159 51.84 24.62 33.42
CA PRO A 159 51.06 25.85 33.50
C PRO A 159 50.74 26.43 32.12
N ALA A 160 49.55 27.01 32.00
CA ALA A 160 49.01 27.61 30.78
C ALA A 160 49.68 28.95 30.42
N ALA A 161 49.95 29.15 29.13
CA ALA A 161 50.43 30.41 28.56
C ALA A 161 49.27 31.39 28.28
N PRO A 162 49.48 32.71 28.36
CA PRO A 162 48.45 33.71 28.14
C PRO A 162 48.15 33.93 26.65
N LEU A 163 46.86 34.06 26.32
CA LEU A 163 46.36 34.35 24.98
C LEU A 163 46.45 35.86 24.67
N THR A 164 46.98 36.18 23.49
CA THR A 164 46.96 37.52 22.89
C THR A 164 45.61 37.83 22.20
N PRO A 165 45.16 39.10 22.17
CA PRO A 165 43.89 39.47 21.56
C PRO A 165 43.99 39.64 20.04
N VAL A 166 42.96 39.17 19.34
CA VAL A 166 42.75 39.30 17.88
C VAL A 166 42.11 40.67 17.56
N PRO A 167 42.53 41.40 16.51
CA PRO A 167 41.95 42.69 16.15
C PRO A 167 40.60 42.54 15.44
N MET A 168 39.65 43.43 15.77
CA MET A 168 38.32 43.54 15.17
C MET A 168 38.38 44.09 13.74
N THR A 169 37.63 43.44 12.84
CA THR A 169 37.31 43.89 11.47
C THR A 169 36.07 44.79 11.48
N PRO A 170 35.96 45.81 10.59
CA PRO A 170 34.86 46.78 10.66
C PRO A 170 33.56 46.29 10.00
N ALA A 171 32.46 46.86 10.48
CA ALA A 171 31.08 46.52 10.17
C ALA A 171 30.70 46.71 8.68
N SER A 172 29.86 45.80 8.19
CA SER A 172 29.19 45.88 6.87
C SER A 172 28.08 46.95 6.87
N PRO A 173 27.79 47.58 5.72
CA PRO A 173 26.74 48.60 5.59
C PRO A 173 25.33 48.00 5.61
N PRO A 174 24.29 48.78 5.96
CA PRO A 174 22.92 48.29 6.09
C PRO A 174 22.27 48.01 4.73
N SER A 175 21.49 46.93 4.67
CA SER A 175 20.63 46.57 3.53
C SER A 175 19.46 47.54 3.35
N PRO A 176 18.99 47.80 2.12
CA PRO A 176 17.86 48.68 1.87
C PRO A 176 16.53 48.04 2.28
N ALA A 177 15.66 48.86 2.87
CA ALA A 177 14.31 48.50 3.28
C ALA A 177 13.40 48.19 2.08
N TYR A 178 12.75 47.04 2.12
CA TYR A 178 11.62 46.72 1.25
C TYR A 178 10.32 47.31 1.84
N PRO A 179 9.41 47.88 1.01
CA PRO A 179 8.12 48.35 1.48
C PRO A 179 7.12 47.19 1.67
N SER A 180 6.41 47.20 2.81
CA SER A 180 5.26 46.33 3.09
C SER A 180 4.14 46.51 2.07
N PRO A 181 3.49 45.42 1.60
CA PRO A 181 2.24 45.54 0.87
C PRO A 181 1.09 45.80 1.84
N ALA A 182 0.37 46.89 1.60
CA ALA A 182 -0.91 47.21 2.24
C ALA A 182 -1.97 46.19 1.81
N GLY A 183 -2.66 45.59 2.77
CA GLY A 183 -3.83 44.74 2.51
C GLY A 183 -5.08 45.57 2.22
N PRO A 184 -6.00 45.10 1.36
CA PRO A 184 -7.34 45.66 1.29
C PRO A 184 -8.32 44.91 2.21
N SER A 185 -9.09 45.70 2.95
CA SER A 185 -10.29 45.31 3.69
C SER A 185 -11.31 44.55 2.83
N PRO A 186 -12.08 43.59 3.39
CA PRO A 186 -13.26 43.06 2.75
C PRO A 186 -14.49 43.93 3.09
N SER A 187 -15.06 44.58 2.08
CA SER A 187 -16.42 45.12 2.13
C SER A 187 -17.41 44.01 1.78
N ALA A 188 -18.38 43.78 2.67
CA ALA A 188 -19.50 42.86 2.46
C ALA A 188 -20.48 43.39 1.39
N PRO A 189 -21.11 42.51 0.60
CA PRO A 189 -22.40 42.80 -0.01
C PRO A 189 -23.52 42.00 0.67
N ALA A 190 -24.65 42.69 0.85
CA ALA A 190 -25.89 42.18 1.41
C ALA A 190 -26.50 41.06 0.54
N LEU A 191 -26.95 40.00 1.21
CA LEU A 191 -27.80 38.94 0.63
C LEU A 191 -29.20 39.51 0.37
N ALA A 192 -29.56 39.61 -0.91
CA ALA A 192 -30.93 39.83 -1.35
C ALA A 192 -31.69 38.50 -1.34
N VAL A 193 -32.88 38.53 -0.73
CA VAL A 193 -33.86 37.43 -0.67
C VAL A 193 -34.49 37.22 -2.04
N PRO A 194 -34.57 35.98 -2.58
CA PRO A 194 -35.36 35.74 -3.78
C PRO A 194 -36.85 35.60 -3.44
N ALA A 195 -37.68 36.33 -4.20
CA ALA A 195 -39.14 36.27 -4.18
C ALA A 195 -39.66 34.91 -4.71
N PRO A 196 -40.86 34.47 -4.28
CA PRO A 196 -41.43 33.18 -4.69
C PRO A 196 -41.98 33.22 -6.13
N PRO A 197 -42.05 32.07 -6.83
CA PRO A 197 -42.58 31.98 -8.18
C PRO A 197 -44.11 32.17 -8.22
N PRO A 198 -44.67 32.74 -9.32
CA PRO A 198 -46.10 32.95 -9.45
C PRO A 198 -46.86 31.65 -9.71
N SER A 199 -48.06 31.61 -9.12
CA SER A 199 -49.05 30.56 -9.17
C SER A 199 -49.62 30.36 -10.57
N VAL A 200 -49.65 29.11 -11.05
CA VAL A 200 -50.40 28.69 -12.25
C VAL A 200 -51.81 28.28 -11.83
N PRO A 201 -52.89 28.79 -12.46
CA PRO A 201 -54.24 28.40 -12.12
C PRO A 201 -54.63 27.06 -12.77
N ALA A 202 -55.31 26.25 -11.98
CA ALA A 202 -55.99 25.03 -12.37
C ALA A 202 -57.23 25.34 -13.23
N HIS A 203 -57.39 24.63 -14.35
CA HIS A 203 -58.68 24.48 -15.02
C HIS A 203 -59.00 23.01 -15.24
N ALA A 204 -60.10 22.59 -14.62
CA ALA A 204 -60.79 21.34 -14.81
C ALA A 204 -61.73 21.40 -16.03
N GLY A 205 -61.93 20.29 -16.73
CA GLY A 205 -63.09 20.08 -17.62
C GLY A 205 -62.87 19.01 -18.70
N PRO A 206 -63.89 18.18 -19.03
CA PRO A 206 -63.74 16.77 -19.41
C PRO A 206 -63.73 16.49 -20.94
N PRO A 207 -63.42 15.26 -21.38
CA PRO A 207 -63.49 14.88 -22.79
C PRO A 207 -64.87 14.31 -23.16
N PRO A 208 -65.33 14.49 -24.41
CA PRO A 208 -66.30 13.58 -25.01
C PRO A 208 -65.62 12.58 -25.95
N ALA A 209 -66.15 11.37 -25.91
CA ALA A 209 -65.89 10.26 -26.80
C ALA A 209 -66.47 10.48 -28.22
N VAL A 210 -66.02 9.67 -29.19
CA VAL A 210 -66.83 8.80 -30.08
C VAL A 210 -66.20 8.62 -31.49
N ALA A 211 -66.23 7.35 -31.94
CA ALA A 211 -66.33 6.80 -33.30
C ALA A 211 -65.11 6.65 -34.23
N SER A 212 -64.64 5.40 -34.28
CA SER A 212 -64.61 4.47 -35.43
C SER A 212 -65.00 4.97 -36.84
N GLY A 213 -64.17 4.64 -37.84
CA GLY A 213 -64.60 4.52 -39.25
C GLY A 213 -63.48 4.65 -40.31
N SER A 214 -62.97 3.52 -40.82
CA SER A 214 -62.26 3.38 -42.12
C SER A 214 -63.15 3.79 -43.33
N PRO A 215 -62.67 3.96 -44.60
CA PRO A 215 -61.47 3.36 -45.24
C PRO A 215 -60.63 4.29 -46.18
N ALA A 216 -59.50 3.74 -46.66
CA ALA A 216 -58.61 4.20 -47.76
C ALA A 216 -59.36 4.40 -49.11
N PRO A 217 -58.83 5.06 -50.19
CA PRO A 217 -57.43 5.10 -50.72
C PRO A 217 -57.07 6.44 -51.44
N PRO A 218 -56.16 6.56 -52.46
CA PRO A 218 -54.88 5.91 -52.76
C PRO A 218 -53.68 6.90 -52.82
N MET A 219 -52.49 6.35 -53.06
CA MET A 219 -51.19 7.00 -53.31
C MET A 219 -51.21 8.26 -54.18
N ALA A 220 -50.49 9.30 -53.72
CA ALA A 220 -49.78 10.25 -54.57
C ALA A 220 -48.48 10.67 -53.86
N ALA A 221 -47.35 10.57 -54.57
CA ALA A 221 -46.04 11.02 -54.11
C ALA A 221 -46.03 12.55 -53.95
N GLN A 222 -45.66 13.03 -52.77
CA GLN A 222 -45.31 14.43 -52.56
C GLN A 222 -44.07 14.53 -51.67
N GLU A 223 -43.08 15.15 -52.26
CA GLU A 223 -41.75 15.50 -51.76
C GLU A 223 -41.89 16.45 -50.56
N MET A 224 -41.57 15.97 -49.34
CA MET A 224 -41.60 16.79 -48.13
C MET A 224 -40.29 17.57 -47.98
N ALA A 225 -40.38 18.88 -48.22
CA ALA A 225 -39.40 19.86 -47.77
C ALA A 225 -39.41 19.98 -46.24
N ALA A 226 -38.23 20.02 -45.63
CA ALA A 226 -38.03 20.16 -44.19
C ALA A 226 -38.46 21.56 -43.68
N PRO A 227 -39.06 21.66 -42.47
CA PRO A 227 -39.45 22.94 -41.90
C PRO A 227 -38.24 23.72 -41.36
N GLN A 228 -38.11 24.97 -41.80
CA GLN A 228 -37.12 25.93 -41.31
C GLN A 228 -37.47 26.35 -39.87
N MET A 229 -36.54 26.12 -38.93
CA MET A 229 -36.57 26.72 -37.59
C MET A 229 -36.13 28.19 -37.66
N PRO A 230 -36.72 29.09 -36.85
CA PRO A 230 -36.35 30.49 -36.80
C PRO A 230 -34.95 30.69 -36.19
N ALA A 231 -34.16 31.55 -36.83
CA ALA A 231 -32.77 31.83 -36.49
C ALA A 231 -32.63 32.45 -35.08
N ARG A 232 -31.75 31.83 -34.29
CA ARG A 232 -31.27 32.34 -33.00
C ARG A 232 -30.34 33.55 -33.25
N PRO A 233 -30.48 34.67 -32.54
CA PRO A 233 -29.62 35.84 -32.75
C PRO A 233 -28.16 35.49 -32.44
N ALA A 234 -27.27 35.82 -33.38
CA ALA A 234 -25.84 35.57 -33.29
C ALA A 234 -25.23 36.37 -32.13
N ALA A 235 -24.78 35.66 -31.09
CA ALA A 235 -23.89 36.23 -30.10
C ALA A 235 -22.55 36.57 -30.78
N ALA A 236 -22.11 37.81 -30.63
CA ALA A 236 -20.82 38.26 -31.13
C ALA A 236 -19.70 37.34 -30.59
N PRO A 237 -18.76 36.87 -31.43
CA PRO A 237 -17.69 36.02 -30.98
C PRO A 237 -16.79 36.80 -30.03
N VAL A 238 -16.86 36.46 -28.74
CA VAL A 238 -15.77 36.78 -27.83
C VAL A 238 -14.56 36.03 -28.36
N LYS A 239 -13.61 36.77 -28.94
CA LYS A 239 -12.27 36.26 -29.28
C LYS A 239 -11.62 35.86 -27.96
N ALA A 240 -11.82 34.63 -27.54
CA ALA A 240 -10.95 34.01 -26.57
C ALA A 240 -9.57 33.97 -27.22
N GLU A 241 -8.63 34.78 -26.74
CA GLU A 241 -7.24 34.52 -27.02
C GLU A 241 -6.97 33.08 -26.59
N PRO A 242 -6.46 32.19 -27.47
CA PRO A 242 -6.09 30.87 -27.06
C PRO A 242 -5.05 31.02 -25.96
N VAL A 243 -5.42 30.64 -24.73
CA VAL A 243 -4.46 30.47 -23.66
C VAL A 243 -3.46 29.46 -24.20
N ALA A 244 -2.27 29.92 -24.57
CA ALA A 244 -1.20 29.05 -25.00
C ALA A 244 -0.94 28.08 -23.84
N LEU A 245 -1.39 26.83 -23.99
CA LEU A 245 -1.07 25.78 -23.04
C LEU A 245 0.46 25.78 -22.93
N PRO A 246 1.02 25.76 -21.70
CA PRO A 246 2.45 25.62 -21.56
C PRO A 246 2.92 24.40 -22.36
N PRO A 247 4.09 24.45 -23.01
CA PRO A 247 4.59 23.34 -23.79
C PRO A 247 4.47 22.06 -22.96
N ALA A 248 3.90 21.01 -23.57
CA ALA A 248 3.64 19.75 -22.88
C ALA A 248 4.91 19.31 -22.15
N ASP A 249 4.78 19.09 -20.84
CA ASP A 249 5.85 18.55 -20.02
C ASP A 249 6.17 17.15 -20.56
N LEU A 250 7.21 17.06 -21.40
CA LEU A 250 7.57 15.84 -22.14
C LEU A 250 7.70 14.64 -21.20
N LEU A 251 8.22 14.85 -19.99
CA LEU A 251 8.38 13.78 -19.02
C LEU A 251 7.07 13.29 -18.42
N ARG A 252 6.07 14.18 -18.36
CA ARG A 252 4.71 13.86 -17.94
C ARG A 252 3.93 13.12 -19.02
N THR A 253 4.24 13.34 -20.28
CA THR A 253 3.49 12.74 -21.41
C THR A 253 4.16 11.51 -22.00
N ASP A 254 5.49 11.35 -21.88
CA ASP A 254 6.19 10.16 -22.36
C ASP A 254 5.96 8.99 -21.38
N ALA A 255 5.45 7.89 -21.92
CA ALA A 255 5.14 6.69 -21.17
C ALA A 255 6.33 6.23 -20.33
N ARG A 256 7.57 6.29 -20.81
CA ARG A 256 8.75 5.78 -20.11
C ARG A 256 9.10 6.52 -18.82
N THR A 257 8.70 7.79 -18.71
CA THR A 257 9.10 8.70 -17.61
C THR A 257 7.96 9.16 -16.72
N ALA A 258 6.73 9.04 -17.22
CA ALA A 258 5.46 9.30 -16.56
C ALA A 258 5.39 8.85 -15.09
N TRP A 259 5.96 7.67 -14.77
CA TRP A 259 5.70 6.97 -13.51
C TRP A 259 6.54 7.49 -12.36
N ALA A 260 7.84 7.67 -12.59
CA ALA A 260 8.70 8.29 -11.61
C ALA A 260 8.19 9.70 -11.27
N TYR A 261 7.82 10.47 -12.31
CA TYR A 261 7.35 11.84 -12.14
C TYR A 261 6.12 11.94 -11.22
N ARG A 262 5.18 11.00 -11.29
CA ARG A 262 3.99 10.97 -10.42
C ARG A 262 4.31 10.78 -8.92
N ARG A 263 5.35 10.01 -8.56
CA ARG A 263 5.85 9.94 -7.18
C ARG A 263 6.38 11.30 -6.71
N TYR A 264 7.02 12.07 -7.59
CA TYR A 264 7.48 13.44 -7.31
C TYR A 264 6.39 14.52 -7.48
N LEU A 265 5.25 14.22 -8.11
CA LEU A 265 4.15 15.17 -8.17
C LEU A 265 3.31 15.17 -6.89
N GLY A 266 3.32 14.07 -6.13
CA GLY A 266 2.80 14.03 -4.75
C GLY A 266 3.67 14.81 -3.75
N GLN A 267 4.94 15.08 -4.08
CA GLN A 267 5.92 15.78 -3.24
C GLN A 267 6.85 16.61 -4.13
N ARG A 268 6.53 17.92 -4.26
CA ARG A 268 7.26 18.99 -4.99
C ARG A 268 8.18 18.52 -6.13
N ARG A 269 7.81 18.89 -7.37
CA ARG A 269 8.58 18.73 -8.62
C ARG A 269 10.10 18.65 -8.37
N PRO A 270 10.81 17.60 -8.86
CA PRO A 270 12.26 17.63 -8.87
C PRO A 270 12.66 18.95 -9.52
N GLY A 271 13.66 19.65 -8.97
CA GLY A 271 13.97 21.02 -9.38
C GLY A 271 13.92 21.17 -10.90
N GLY A 272 13.17 22.16 -11.41
CA GLY A 272 12.74 22.28 -12.82
C GLY A 272 13.51 21.44 -13.84
N ILE A 273 12.94 20.28 -14.22
CA ILE A 273 13.39 19.54 -15.39
C ILE A 273 12.76 20.24 -16.59
N ASP A 274 13.58 20.96 -17.35
CA ASP A 274 13.12 21.62 -18.56
C ASP A 274 12.99 20.64 -19.73
N THR A 275 12.37 21.09 -20.82
CA THR A 275 12.17 20.31 -22.04
C THR A 275 13.48 19.73 -22.57
N ALA A 276 14.57 20.51 -22.57
CA ALA A 276 15.86 20.07 -23.09
C ALA A 276 16.47 18.94 -22.25
N MET A 277 16.35 19.01 -20.93
CA MET A 277 16.76 17.92 -20.05
C MET A 277 15.86 16.70 -20.20
N GLY A 278 14.56 16.91 -20.41
CA GLY A 278 13.62 15.83 -20.74
C GLY A 278 14.05 15.09 -22.02
N GLU A 279 14.35 15.82 -23.10
CA GLU A 279 14.86 15.24 -24.35
C GLU A 279 16.17 14.48 -24.15
N ARG A 280 17.12 15.03 -23.37
CA ARG A 280 18.37 14.32 -23.04
C ARG A 280 18.09 13.02 -22.29
N LEU A 281 17.20 13.03 -21.31
CA LEU A 281 16.79 11.82 -20.60
C LEU A 281 16.22 10.79 -21.58
N LEU A 282 15.23 11.18 -22.37
CA LEU A 282 14.55 10.29 -23.31
C LEU A 282 15.50 9.71 -24.37
N SER A 283 16.55 10.45 -24.74
CA SER A 283 17.61 9.97 -25.64
C SER A 283 18.59 8.98 -24.98
N ALA A 284 18.69 9.02 -23.64
CA ALA A 284 19.57 8.16 -22.86
C ALA A 284 18.88 6.86 -22.41
N LEU A 285 17.54 6.80 -22.49
CA LEU A 285 16.77 5.60 -22.19
C LEU A 285 16.85 4.61 -23.36
N GLU A 286 17.13 3.35 -23.05
CA GLU A 286 17.05 2.27 -24.03
C GLU A 286 15.58 1.98 -24.43
N PRO A 287 15.33 1.41 -25.62
CA PRO A 287 14.00 0.90 -25.94
C PRO A 287 13.52 -0.11 -24.88
N GLY A 288 12.30 0.12 -24.37
CA GLY A 288 11.71 -0.68 -23.30
C GLY A 288 12.23 -0.36 -21.89
N ASP A 289 13.18 0.55 -21.73
CA ASP A 289 13.54 1.03 -20.39
C ASP A 289 12.40 1.85 -19.82
N HIS A 290 12.20 1.64 -18.52
CA HIS A 290 11.33 2.49 -17.73
C HIS A 290 12.03 3.17 -16.58
N VAL A 291 11.55 4.36 -16.27
CA VAL A 291 12.07 5.15 -15.17
C VAL A 291 11.31 4.84 -13.88
N GLU A 292 12.05 4.33 -12.90
CA GLU A 292 11.58 4.05 -11.55
C GLU A 292 11.60 5.30 -10.65
N LEU A 293 12.67 6.12 -10.74
CA LEU A 293 12.91 7.27 -9.85
C LEU A 293 13.61 8.43 -10.59
N ILE A 294 13.36 9.66 -10.15
CA ILE A 294 13.99 10.89 -10.66
C ILE A 294 14.34 11.79 -9.48
N LEU A 295 15.60 11.83 -9.07
CA LEU A 295 16.07 12.46 -7.85
C LEU A 295 16.99 13.64 -8.15
N ASP A 296 17.00 14.63 -7.26
CA ASP A 296 18.12 15.57 -7.21
C ASP A 296 19.36 14.89 -6.62
N ALA A 297 20.51 15.14 -7.22
CA ALA A 297 21.77 14.52 -6.81
C ALA A 297 22.99 15.43 -6.98
N VAL A 298 24.05 15.06 -6.28
CA VAL A 298 25.42 15.56 -6.49
C VAL A 298 26.32 14.35 -6.71
N ALA A 299 27.32 14.48 -7.59
CA ALA A 299 28.27 13.41 -7.87
C ALA A 299 29.69 13.95 -7.88
N GLY A 300 30.64 13.12 -7.42
CA GLY A 300 32.06 13.39 -7.47
C GLY A 300 32.85 12.13 -7.83
N ARG A 301 34.01 12.30 -8.46
CA ARG A 301 34.95 11.21 -8.71
C ARG A 301 35.78 10.93 -7.45
N GLY A 302 35.94 9.67 -7.09
CA GLY A 302 36.84 9.25 -6.02
C GLY A 302 36.36 8.05 -5.23
N ASP A 303 37.29 7.43 -4.50
CA ASP A 303 37.09 6.14 -3.81
C ASP A 303 36.46 6.27 -2.42
N SER A 304 36.31 7.50 -1.91
CA SER A 304 35.81 7.76 -0.55
C SER A 304 34.47 8.48 -0.58
N VAL A 305 33.41 7.75 -0.23
CA VAL A 305 32.04 8.26 -0.14
C VAL A 305 31.93 9.50 0.76
N LEU A 306 32.73 9.54 1.84
CA LEU A 306 32.70 10.63 2.82
C LEU A 306 33.39 11.92 2.33
N ARG A 307 34.32 11.83 1.37
CA ARG A 307 35.13 12.98 0.91
C ARG A 307 34.76 13.46 -0.49
N ALA A 308 34.16 12.61 -1.31
CA ALA A 308 33.94 12.89 -2.72
C ALA A 308 32.75 13.80 -3.01
N VAL A 309 31.86 14.00 -2.03
CA VAL A 309 30.58 14.68 -2.26
C VAL A 309 30.32 15.69 -1.17
N ASP A 310 29.91 16.90 -1.57
CA ASP A 310 29.41 17.90 -0.64
C ASP A 310 28.12 17.38 0.00
N TRP A 311 28.10 17.36 1.33
CA TRP A 311 26.96 16.86 2.08
C TRP A 311 25.87 17.92 2.23
N GLU A 312 26.15 19.18 1.90
CA GLU A 312 25.13 20.21 1.83
C GLU A 312 24.46 20.20 0.45
N ARG A 313 23.17 20.60 0.39
CA ARG A 313 22.46 20.80 -0.87
C ARG A 313 22.57 22.27 -1.23
N PRO A 314 23.41 22.69 -2.19
CA PRO A 314 23.54 24.08 -2.57
C PRO A 314 22.36 24.49 -3.47
N GLY A 315 21.17 24.68 -2.91
CA GLY A 315 19.98 25.06 -3.68
C GLY A 315 19.52 23.96 -4.66
N LEU A 316 19.48 24.26 -5.96
CA LEU A 316 19.19 23.28 -7.01
C LEU A 316 20.41 22.38 -7.20
N ALA A 317 20.25 21.08 -6.94
CA ALA A 317 21.35 20.14 -7.10
C ALA A 317 21.82 20.11 -8.57
N PRO A 318 23.13 20.08 -8.85
CA PRO A 318 23.67 20.20 -10.20
C PRO A 318 23.36 19.01 -11.10
N ILE A 319 22.89 17.89 -10.54
CA ILE A 319 22.59 16.66 -11.25
C ILE A 319 21.15 16.21 -10.96
N VAL A 320 20.47 15.74 -11.99
CA VAL A 320 19.24 14.94 -11.87
C VAL A 320 19.63 13.48 -12.10
N ALA A 321 19.46 12.65 -11.07
CA ALA A 321 19.73 11.22 -11.12
C ALA A 321 18.43 10.47 -11.41
N VAL A 322 18.45 9.69 -12.48
CA VAL A 322 17.31 8.92 -12.95
C VAL A 322 17.62 7.44 -12.82
N ARG A 323 16.73 6.69 -12.18
CA ARG A 323 16.87 5.24 -12.00
C ARG A 323 15.99 4.51 -13.01
N THR A 324 16.57 3.60 -13.78
CA THR A 324 15.84 2.57 -14.53
C THR A 324 16.07 1.20 -13.90
N LEU A 325 15.37 0.18 -14.39
CA LEU A 325 15.65 -1.21 -14.03
C LEU A 325 17.12 -1.60 -14.27
N ARG A 326 17.74 -1.05 -15.32
CA ARG A 326 19.06 -1.47 -15.82
C ARG A 326 20.20 -0.57 -15.34
N ALA A 327 19.95 0.72 -15.15
CA ALA A 327 21.02 1.69 -14.94
C ALA A 327 20.61 2.87 -14.04
N TRP A 328 21.62 3.63 -13.63
CA TRP A 328 21.46 5.02 -13.22
C TRP A 328 21.88 5.93 -14.36
N ILE A 329 21.06 6.94 -14.66
CA ILE A 329 21.33 7.97 -15.65
C ILE A 329 21.50 9.29 -14.90
N LEU A 330 22.70 9.86 -14.94
CA LEU A 330 23.03 11.12 -14.27
C LEU A 330 23.04 12.23 -15.32
N LEU A 331 22.10 13.16 -15.20
CA LEU A 331 21.91 14.30 -16.10
C LEU A 331 22.48 15.55 -15.44
N HIS A 332 23.51 16.14 -16.00
CA HIS A 332 23.98 17.45 -15.54
C HIS A 332 22.99 18.53 -15.95
N ARG A 333 22.64 19.43 -15.03
CA ARG A 333 21.80 20.60 -15.30
C ARG A 333 22.52 21.59 -16.19
N GLU A 334 23.80 21.82 -15.90
CA GLU A 334 24.67 22.65 -16.72
C GLU A 334 25.40 21.77 -17.75
N GLY A 335 25.08 21.99 -19.03
CA GLY A 335 25.72 21.29 -20.16
C GLY A 335 24.98 20.06 -20.67
N ALA A 336 25.63 19.37 -21.62
CA ALA A 336 25.07 18.20 -22.31
C ALA A 336 25.52 16.85 -21.70
N GLY A 337 26.20 16.88 -20.55
CA GLY A 337 26.76 15.67 -19.93
C GLY A 337 25.67 14.72 -19.44
N VAL A 338 25.63 13.52 -20.02
CA VAL A 338 24.86 12.38 -19.53
C VAL A 338 25.85 11.29 -19.15
N THR A 339 25.75 10.78 -17.92
CA THR A 339 26.56 9.64 -17.47
C THR A 339 25.66 8.46 -17.16
N VAL A 340 25.90 7.33 -17.81
CA VAL A 340 25.18 6.08 -17.56
C VAL A 340 26.05 5.18 -16.68
N ALA A 341 25.48 4.70 -15.59
CA ALA A 341 26.10 3.75 -14.69
C ALA A 341 25.26 2.46 -14.64
N PRO A 342 25.65 1.41 -15.38
CA PRO A 342 24.88 0.18 -15.46
C PRO A 342 24.91 -0.59 -14.14
N GLY A 343 23.84 -1.34 -13.90
CA GLY A 343 23.75 -2.29 -12.80
C GLY A 343 23.22 -1.73 -11.48
N ARG A 344 23.45 -2.49 -10.41
CA ARG A 344 23.07 -2.12 -9.05
C ARG A 344 23.90 -0.91 -8.62
N VAL A 345 23.35 -0.13 -7.69
CA VAL A 345 24.20 0.50 -6.69
C VAL A 345 24.94 -0.67 -6.06
N ALA A 346 26.18 -0.93 -6.48
CA ALA A 346 26.92 -2.07 -5.99
C ALA A 346 26.86 -2.02 -4.46
N GLY A 347 26.83 -3.18 -3.78
CA GLY A 347 26.84 -3.30 -2.32
C GLY A 347 28.08 -2.71 -1.64
N GLY A 348 28.72 -1.70 -2.23
CA GLY A 348 29.64 -0.80 -1.60
C GLY A 348 28.97 0.07 -0.54
N MET A 349 29.83 0.78 0.19
CA MET A 349 29.44 1.61 1.32
C MET A 349 28.32 2.57 0.93
N SER A 350 27.12 2.33 1.45
CA SER A 350 26.10 3.37 1.50
C SER A 350 26.27 4.16 2.79
N ALA A 351 26.16 5.47 2.70
CA ALA A 351 26.19 6.35 3.85
C ALA A 351 24.93 7.21 3.81
N THR A 352 24.14 7.13 4.88
CA THR A 352 22.98 8.00 5.05
C THR A 352 23.42 9.23 5.83
N SER A 353 22.95 10.40 5.42
CA SER A 353 23.04 11.60 6.27
C SER A 353 22.51 11.29 7.67
N ALA A 354 23.10 11.88 8.71
CA ALA A 354 22.67 11.65 10.09
C ALA A 354 21.14 11.82 10.23
N PRO A 355 20.44 10.95 11.00
CA PRO A 355 18.97 10.97 11.10
C PRO A 355 18.37 12.26 11.68
N ARG A 356 19.19 13.24 12.06
CA ARG A 356 18.77 14.56 12.56
C ARG A 356 18.92 15.67 11.52
N LEU A 357 19.51 15.39 10.35
CA LEU A 357 19.65 16.38 9.30
C LEU A 357 18.31 16.54 8.63
N SER A 358 17.67 17.68 8.88
CA SER A 358 16.42 18.02 8.23
C SER A 358 16.61 18.14 6.72
N TRP A 359 15.52 17.97 5.99
CA TRP A 359 15.38 18.45 4.63
C TRP A 359 15.86 19.91 4.56
N PRO A 360 16.58 20.30 3.49
CA PRO A 360 16.87 19.57 2.26
C PRO A 360 18.19 18.78 2.25
N HIS A 361 18.83 18.61 3.41
CA HIS A 361 20.17 18.02 3.51
C HIS A 361 20.17 16.50 3.66
N ALA A 362 19.00 15.94 4.00
CA ALA A 362 18.77 14.51 4.05
C ALA A 362 19.04 13.84 2.70
N GLY A 363 19.79 12.75 2.70
CA GLY A 363 20.14 12.03 1.49
C GLY A 363 20.93 10.75 1.73
N ARG A 364 21.07 9.98 0.66
CA ARG A 364 21.80 8.71 0.64
C ARG A 364 22.95 8.81 -0.35
N ALA A 365 24.16 8.51 0.09
CA ALA A 365 25.32 8.42 -0.77
C ALA A 365 25.60 6.97 -1.15
N ALA A 366 26.00 6.77 -2.41
CA ALA A 366 26.32 5.47 -2.95
C ALA A 366 27.41 5.55 -4.02
N GLN A 367 28.14 4.46 -4.21
CA GLN A 367 29.15 4.36 -5.26
C GLN A 367 28.56 3.66 -6.48
N LEU A 368 28.72 4.29 -7.64
CA LEU A 368 28.30 3.80 -8.94
C LEU A 368 29.52 3.61 -9.83
N THR A 369 29.47 2.66 -10.76
CA THR A 369 30.49 2.49 -11.80
C THR A 369 29.87 2.88 -13.13
N ALA A 370 30.42 3.92 -13.76
CA ALA A 370 29.97 4.37 -15.07
C ALA A 370 30.38 3.38 -16.18
N THR A 371 29.76 3.47 -17.35
CA THR A 371 30.08 2.62 -18.52
C THR A 371 31.54 2.72 -18.97
N ASP A 372 32.20 3.85 -18.70
CA ASP A 372 33.63 4.06 -18.98
C ASP A 372 34.56 3.46 -17.91
N GLY A 373 34.01 2.78 -16.90
CA GLY A 373 34.72 2.21 -15.76
C GLY A 373 35.02 3.20 -14.63
N ALA A 374 34.62 4.49 -14.76
CA ALA A 374 34.86 5.47 -13.72
C ALA A 374 34.02 5.18 -12.46
N SER A 375 34.67 5.24 -11.29
CA SER A 375 33.99 5.17 -10.00
C SER A 375 33.46 6.54 -9.60
N LEU A 376 32.14 6.62 -9.42
CA LEU A 376 31.41 7.83 -9.06
C LEU A 376 30.82 7.65 -7.67
N THR A 377 31.08 8.58 -6.78
CA THR A 377 30.27 8.70 -5.55
C THR A 377 29.14 9.67 -5.85
N VAL A 378 27.90 9.22 -5.65
CA VAL A 378 26.68 10.02 -5.86
C VAL A 378 25.91 10.12 -4.55
N LYS A 379 25.54 11.33 -4.14
CA LYS A 379 24.57 11.55 -3.07
C LYS A 379 23.23 11.96 -3.68
N PHE A 380 22.22 11.16 -3.41
CA PHE A 380 20.82 11.41 -3.75
C PHE A 380 20.15 12.17 -2.61
N PHE A 381 19.47 13.27 -2.91
CA PHE A 381 18.70 14.01 -1.92
C PHE A 381 17.30 13.43 -1.77
N LEU A 382 16.82 13.36 -0.53
CA LEU A 382 15.55 12.76 -0.16
C LEU A 382 14.65 13.79 0.51
N ASP A 383 13.36 13.73 0.18
CA ASP A 383 12.33 14.48 0.88
C ASP A 383 11.95 13.71 2.16
N GLU A 384 12.12 14.36 3.32
CA GLU A 384 12.18 13.72 4.64
C GLU A 384 10.87 13.07 5.12
N HIS A 385 9.74 13.30 4.47
CA HIS A 385 8.46 13.06 5.15
C HIS A 385 7.96 11.63 5.21
N HIS A 386 8.61 10.65 4.55
CA HIS A 386 7.99 9.33 4.44
C HIS A 386 8.86 8.12 4.71
N GLY A 387 10.05 8.28 5.30
CA GLY A 387 10.90 7.12 5.61
C GLY A 387 11.06 6.25 4.38
N VAL A 388 11.31 6.88 3.21
CA VAL A 388 11.55 6.18 1.96
C VAL A 388 12.65 5.17 2.27
N ASP A 389 12.23 3.92 2.31
CA ASP A 389 13.06 2.86 2.82
C ASP A 389 14.29 2.79 1.93
N ALA A 390 15.45 2.70 2.58
CA ALA A 390 16.74 2.67 1.91
C ALA A 390 16.72 1.67 0.75
N THR A 391 15.97 0.58 0.95
CA THR A 391 15.60 -0.46 -0.01
C THR A 391 15.22 0.04 -1.39
N ILE A 392 14.51 1.17 -1.57
CA ILE A 392 14.12 1.66 -2.90
C ILE A 392 15.33 1.91 -3.82
N PHE A 393 16.44 2.40 -3.25
CA PHE A 393 17.65 2.72 -4.02
C PHE A 393 18.43 1.47 -4.43
N GLU A 394 18.49 0.49 -3.53
CA GLU A 394 19.25 -0.73 -3.72
C GLU A 394 18.46 -1.73 -4.58
N GLU A 395 17.18 -1.86 -4.24
CA GLU A 395 16.31 -2.95 -4.65
C GLU A 395 15.36 -2.53 -5.78
N GLY A 396 15.16 -1.23 -5.99
CA GLY A 396 14.27 -0.67 -7.02
C GLY A 396 12.93 -0.21 -6.46
N ALA A 397 12.12 0.43 -7.30
CA ALA A 397 10.84 1.03 -6.86
C ALA A 397 9.61 0.13 -7.10
N GLY A 398 9.78 -1.15 -7.46
CA GLY A 398 8.69 -2.06 -7.83
C GLY A 398 7.47 -2.03 -6.89
N GLU A 399 7.70 -2.14 -5.57
CA GLU A 399 6.64 -2.13 -4.53
C GLU A 399 6.02 -0.74 -4.30
N HIS A 400 6.54 0.27 -4.98
CA HIS A 400 6.20 1.67 -4.82
C HIS A 400 5.67 2.32 -6.10
N ILE A 401 5.69 1.59 -7.22
CA ILE A 401 5.18 2.05 -8.50
C ILE A 401 3.66 1.99 -8.48
N ARG A 402 3.05 3.17 -8.65
CA ARG A 402 1.60 3.36 -8.61
C ARG A 402 0.92 3.29 -9.98
N ARG A 403 1.70 3.36 -11.06
CA ARG A 403 1.21 3.24 -12.44
C ARG A 403 2.32 2.74 -13.36
N ILE A 404 1.98 1.84 -14.27
CA ILE A 404 2.79 1.31 -15.38
C ILE A 404 2.08 1.74 -16.67
N PRO A 405 2.77 1.90 -17.82
CA PRO A 405 2.12 2.40 -19.03
C PRO A 405 1.25 1.27 -19.58
N GLU A 406 0.32 1.64 -20.44
CA GLU A 406 -0.43 0.64 -21.19
C GLU A 406 0.51 -0.20 -22.05
N SER A 407 0.23 -1.50 -22.11
CA SER A 407 0.94 -2.45 -22.95
C SER A 407 -0.07 -3.19 -23.82
N ALA A 408 0.23 -3.33 -25.12
CA ALA A 408 -0.63 -4.10 -26.04
C ALA A 408 -0.72 -5.58 -25.66
N ASP A 409 0.31 -6.08 -24.97
CA ASP A 409 0.39 -7.47 -24.52
C ASP A 409 -0.43 -7.72 -23.24
N VAL A 410 -1.08 -6.69 -22.68
CA VAL A 410 -1.99 -6.79 -21.54
C VAL A 410 -3.41 -6.51 -22.01
N PRO A 411 -4.41 -7.33 -21.62
CA PRO A 411 -5.80 -7.04 -21.94
C PRO A 411 -6.17 -5.61 -21.56
N ALA A 412 -6.82 -4.89 -22.48
CA ALA A 412 -7.26 -3.52 -22.22
C ALA A 412 -8.25 -3.49 -21.04
N ILE A 413 -8.27 -2.37 -20.30
CA ILE A 413 -9.26 -2.15 -19.24
C ILE A 413 -10.66 -2.39 -19.82
N PRO A 414 -11.44 -3.31 -19.26
CA PRO A 414 -12.78 -3.56 -19.76
C PRO A 414 -13.64 -2.31 -19.59
N ASP A 415 -14.45 -1.98 -20.60
CA ASP A 415 -15.39 -0.88 -20.50
C ASP A 415 -16.42 -1.20 -19.41
N GLY A 416 -16.40 -0.43 -18.31
CA GLY A 416 -17.31 -0.60 -17.19
C GLY A 416 -18.78 -0.51 -17.59
N ALA A 417 -19.12 0.31 -18.59
CA ALA A 417 -20.48 0.40 -19.11
C ALA A 417 -20.87 -0.87 -19.88
N ALA A 418 -19.96 -1.39 -20.71
CA ALA A 418 -20.15 -2.65 -21.41
C ALA A 418 -20.25 -3.84 -20.43
N LEU A 419 -19.45 -3.86 -19.36
CA LEU A 419 -19.53 -4.89 -18.31
C LEU A 419 -20.88 -4.86 -17.59
N LEU A 420 -21.39 -3.67 -17.26
CA LEU A 420 -22.72 -3.51 -16.68
C LEU A 420 -23.84 -3.97 -17.63
N ALA A 421 -23.65 -3.80 -18.95
CA ALA A 421 -24.60 -4.23 -19.97
C ALA A 421 -24.51 -5.74 -20.31
N ALA A 422 -23.31 -6.33 -20.19
CA ALA A 422 -23.01 -7.73 -20.54
C ALA A 422 -23.16 -8.71 -19.37
N ALA A 423 -23.50 -8.20 -18.18
CA ALA A 423 -23.85 -9.01 -17.02
C ALA A 423 -24.80 -10.16 -17.42
N PRO A 424 -24.47 -11.43 -17.09
CA PRO A 424 -25.29 -12.56 -17.49
C PRO A 424 -26.72 -12.37 -16.96
N PRO A 425 -27.74 -12.71 -17.76
CA PRO A 425 -29.10 -12.74 -17.26
C PRO A 425 -29.14 -13.65 -16.03
N LEU A 426 -29.91 -13.23 -15.03
CA LEU A 426 -30.08 -14.00 -13.80
C LEU A 426 -30.41 -15.47 -14.13
N PRO A 427 -29.88 -16.42 -13.33
CA PRO A 427 -30.10 -17.84 -13.58
C PRO A 427 -31.60 -18.14 -13.71
N ALA A 428 -31.97 -18.96 -14.70
CA ALA A 428 -33.34 -19.39 -14.91
C ALA A 428 -33.93 -19.96 -13.60
N ALA A 429 -35.22 -19.66 -13.36
CA ALA A 429 -35.93 -20.05 -12.13
C ALA A 429 -35.62 -21.49 -11.73
N GLN A 430 -34.95 -21.65 -10.59
CA GLN A 430 -34.63 -22.96 -10.02
C GLN A 430 -35.83 -23.45 -9.22
N LEU A 431 -36.13 -24.76 -9.29
CA LEU A 431 -37.18 -25.35 -8.46
C LEU A 431 -36.71 -25.40 -7.00
N PRO A 432 -37.52 -24.99 -6.01
CA PRO A 432 -37.18 -25.11 -4.58
C PRO A 432 -37.29 -26.59 -4.14
N THR A 433 -36.31 -27.42 -4.52
CA THR A 433 -36.31 -28.86 -4.23
C THR A 433 -35.95 -29.18 -2.79
N ASP A 434 -35.15 -28.33 -2.16
CA ASP A 434 -34.76 -28.40 -0.75
C ASP A 434 -34.61 -26.99 -0.15
N TRP A 435 -34.30 -26.95 1.15
CA TRP A 435 -34.19 -25.69 1.88
C TRP A 435 -33.07 -24.79 1.34
N ARG A 436 -32.00 -25.39 0.81
CA ARG A 436 -30.85 -24.65 0.27
C ARG A 436 -31.19 -24.02 -1.09
N ALA A 437 -31.89 -24.75 -1.94
CA ALA A 437 -32.44 -24.20 -3.18
C ALA A 437 -33.39 -23.02 -2.91
N ALA A 438 -34.20 -23.08 -1.84
CA ALA A 438 -35.04 -21.96 -1.44
C ALA A 438 -34.23 -20.73 -0.97
N GLU A 439 -33.08 -20.93 -0.31
CA GLU A 439 -32.15 -19.86 0.06
C GLU A 439 -31.48 -19.23 -1.16
N ASP A 440 -31.05 -20.05 -2.12
CA ASP A 440 -30.48 -19.59 -3.38
C ASP A 440 -31.49 -18.76 -4.20
N ILE A 441 -32.75 -19.20 -4.26
CA ILE A 441 -33.86 -18.44 -4.89
C ILE A 441 -34.09 -17.11 -4.17
N ALA A 442 -34.12 -17.10 -2.83
CA ALA A 442 -34.28 -15.88 -2.05
C ALA A 442 -33.12 -14.90 -2.27
N CYS A 443 -31.88 -15.41 -2.32
CA CYS A 443 -30.68 -14.63 -2.60
C CYS A 443 -30.73 -14.00 -3.99
N ALA A 444 -31.07 -14.79 -5.02
CA ALA A 444 -31.26 -14.28 -6.37
C ALA A 444 -32.37 -13.23 -6.44
N HIS A 445 -33.49 -13.44 -5.75
CA HIS A 445 -34.60 -12.50 -5.70
C HIS A 445 -34.21 -11.19 -4.99
N MET A 446 -33.47 -11.25 -3.88
CA MET A 446 -32.93 -10.06 -3.22
C MET A 446 -32.07 -9.22 -4.17
N ARG A 447 -31.25 -9.86 -5.01
CA ARG A 447 -30.46 -9.17 -6.04
C ARG A 447 -31.36 -8.48 -7.07
N MET A 448 -32.45 -9.12 -7.50
CA MET A 448 -33.45 -8.51 -8.38
C MET A 448 -34.15 -7.29 -7.77
N LEU A 449 -34.38 -7.30 -6.45
CA LEU A 449 -34.93 -6.16 -5.72
C LEU A 449 -33.95 -5.00 -5.53
N GLY A 450 -32.69 -5.15 -5.98
CA GLY A 450 -31.64 -4.12 -5.88
C GLY A 450 -30.60 -4.36 -4.78
N PHE A 451 -30.70 -5.45 -4.00
CA PHE A 451 -29.69 -5.83 -3.01
C PHE A 451 -28.59 -6.66 -3.66
N ALA A 452 -27.80 -6.01 -4.51
CA ALA A 452 -26.88 -6.68 -5.42
C ALA A 452 -25.66 -7.35 -4.73
N ASP A 453 -25.42 -7.07 -3.45
CA ASP A 453 -24.44 -7.72 -2.59
C ASP A 453 -25.06 -8.84 -1.72
N ALA A 454 -26.30 -9.25 -1.98
CA ALA A 454 -26.93 -10.32 -1.22
C ALA A 454 -26.17 -11.64 -1.38
N GLU A 455 -25.90 -12.31 -0.27
CA GLU A 455 -25.19 -13.59 -0.16
C GLU A 455 -25.91 -14.54 0.80
N THR A 456 -25.93 -15.84 0.47
CA THR A 456 -26.45 -16.88 1.38
C THR A 456 -25.47 -17.09 2.53
N THR A 457 -25.98 -17.25 3.75
CA THR A 457 -25.14 -17.57 4.91
C THR A 457 -24.70 -19.03 4.88
N ALA A 458 -23.45 -19.30 5.29
CA ALA A 458 -22.98 -20.68 5.40
C ALA A 458 -23.59 -21.31 6.67
N GLY A 459 -24.54 -22.24 6.49
CA GLY A 459 -25.31 -22.87 7.58
C GLY A 459 -24.56 -23.02 8.90
N GLY A 460 -24.78 -22.05 9.80
CA GLY A 460 -24.04 -21.90 11.05
C GLY A 460 -24.89 -21.28 12.16
N ARG A 461 -24.22 -20.73 13.18
CA ARG A 461 -24.84 -20.14 14.38
C ARG A 461 -25.32 -18.71 14.10
N ASP A 462 -25.99 -18.51 12.97
CA ASP A 462 -26.14 -17.21 12.30
C ASP A 462 -27.37 -16.44 12.80
N GLY A 463 -27.95 -16.90 13.92
CA GLY A 463 -29.17 -16.34 14.48
C GLY A 463 -30.43 -16.61 13.65
N GLY A 464 -30.36 -17.54 12.69
CA GLY A 464 -31.47 -17.87 11.78
C GLY A 464 -31.63 -16.90 10.62
N LEU A 465 -30.55 -16.22 10.21
CA LEU A 465 -30.48 -15.47 8.95
C LEU A 465 -29.94 -16.38 7.87
N ASP A 466 -30.60 -16.39 6.72
CA ASP A 466 -30.28 -17.30 5.62
C ASP A 466 -29.71 -16.54 4.40
N VAL A 467 -30.01 -15.25 4.26
CA VAL A 467 -29.41 -14.35 3.27
C VAL A 467 -29.10 -12.99 3.92
N VAL A 468 -27.94 -12.41 3.60
CA VAL A 468 -27.50 -11.12 4.12
C VAL A 468 -27.03 -10.21 2.99
N ALA A 469 -27.26 -8.91 3.15
CA ALA A 469 -26.76 -7.80 2.32
C ALA A 469 -26.40 -6.62 3.24
N GLU A 470 -25.72 -5.60 2.72
CA GLU A 470 -25.28 -4.43 3.49
C GLU A 470 -26.47 -3.70 4.14
N GLN A 471 -27.58 -3.57 3.41
CA GLN A 471 -28.76 -2.83 3.85
C GLN A 471 -29.97 -3.72 4.18
N ALA A 472 -29.86 -5.03 3.93
CA ALA A 472 -30.98 -5.96 4.05
C ALA A 472 -30.57 -7.30 4.65
N ILE A 473 -31.51 -7.95 5.33
CA ILE A 473 -31.37 -9.35 5.75
C ILE A 473 -32.62 -10.13 5.40
N ALA A 474 -32.46 -11.43 5.18
CA ALA A 474 -33.57 -12.32 5.00
C ALA A 474 -33.49 -13.64 5.79
N GLN A 475 -34.68 -14.15 6.09
CA GLN A 475 -34.90 -15.51 6.57
C GLN A 475 -35.83 -16.24 5.62
N VAL A 476 -35.53 -17.51 5.37
CA VAL A 476 -36.19 -18.41 4.44
C VAL A 476 -36.76 -19.60 5.22
N LYS A 477 -38.04 -19.90 5.00
CA LYS A 477 -38.70 -21.05 5.62
C LYS A 477 -39.34 -21.94 4.57
N MET A 478 -38.80 -23.15 4.44
CA MET A 478 -39.40 -24.22 3.65
C MET A 478 -40.16 -25.18 4.58
N LEU A 479 -41.44 -24.88 4.84
CA LEU A 479 -42.32 -25.67 5.73
C LEU A 479 -43.55 -26.17 4.97
N ALA A 480 -44.22 -27.19 5.50
CA ALA A 480 -45.48 -27.68 4.94
C ALA A 480 -46.69 -26.80 5.33
N LEU A 481 -46.62 -26.11 6.48
CA LEU A 481 -47.68 -25.25 7.00
C LEU A 481 -47.32 -23.77 6.83
N PRO A 482 -48.32 -22.88 6.66
CA PRO A 482 -48.09 -21.43 6.58
C PRO A 482 -47.35 -20.89 7.81
N VAL A 483 -46.46 -19.92 7.59
CA VAL A 483 -45.65 -19.31 8.65
C VAL A 483 -46.51 -18.43 9.56
N GLY A 484 -46.34 -18.57 10.88
CA GLY A 484 -47.00 -17.78 11.91
C GLY A 484 -46.30 -16.44 12.20
N ALA A 485 -46.91 -15.59 13.02
CA ALA A 485 -46.34 -14.30 13.42
C ALA A 485 -45.00 -14.35 14.18
N PRO A 486 -44.74 -15.32 15.10
CA PRO A 486 -43.53 -15.25 15.93
C PRO A 486 -42.20 -15.26 15.16
N PRO A 487 -41.98 -16.12 14.13
CA PRO A 487 -40.76 -16.05 13.32
C PRO A 487 -40.57 -14.70 12.60
N VAL A 488 -41.65 -14.12 12.07
CA VAL A 488 -41.61 -12.83 11.38
C VAL A 488 -41.19 -11.71 12.33
N GLN A 489 -41.75 -11.69 13.54
CA GLN A 489 -41.37 -10.74 14.59
C GLN A 489 -39.93 -10.92 15.06
N GLN A 490 -39.47 -12.17 15.17
CA GLN A 490 -38.10 -12.50 15.57
C GLN A 490 -37.07 -11.95 14.59
N LEU A 491 -37.31 -12.02 13.28
CA LEU A 491 -36.41 -11.50 12.24
C LEU A 491 -36.09 -10.01 12.44
N ARG A 492 -37.11 -9.19 12.74
CA ARG A 492 -36.93 -7.75 12.98
C ARG A 492 -36.04 -7.49 14.21
N GLY A 493 -36.10 -8.37 15.22
CA GLY A 493 -35.28 -8.30 16.41
C GLY A 493 -33.80 -8.66 16.20
N THR A 494 -33.46 -9.43 15.17
CA THR A 494 -32.08 -9.89 14.93
C THR A 494 -31.13 -8.75 14.56
N ARG A 495 -31.59 -7.79 13.75
CA ARG A 495 -30.82 -6.58 13.38
C ARG A 495 -31.75 -5.37 13.23
N PRO A 496 -32.14 -4.69 14.33
CA PRO A 496 -33.17 -3.67 14.30
C PRO A 496 -32.75 -2.37 13.57
N LEU A 497 -31.45 -2.17 13.34
CA LEU A 497 -30.90 -0.98 12.69
C LEU A 497 -30.81 -1.09 11.16
N LEU A 498 -31.06 -2.27 10.57
CA LEU A 498 -31.06 -2.42 9.12
C LEU A 498 -32.33 -1.84 8.50
N ALA A 499 -32.19 -1.32 7.29
CA ALA A 499 -33.28 -0.67 6.57
C ALA A 499 -34.36 -1.68 6.14
N TYR A 500 -33.94 -2.85 5.67
CA TYR A 500 -34.85 -3.84 5.09
C TYR A 500 -34.76 -5.21 5.75
N HIS A 501 -35.91 -5.79 6.03
CA HIS A 501 -36.06 -7.16 6.53
C HIS A 501 -37.00 -7.91 5.61
N LEU A 502 -36.53 -9.01 5.04
CA LEU A 502 -37.28 -9.80 4.09
C LEU A 502 -37.50 -11.20 4.66
N PHE A 503 -38.70 -11.75 4.49
CA PHE A 503 -39.01 -13.11 4.91
C PHE A 503 -39.52 -13.87 3.70
N TYR A 504 -38.98 -15.05 3.45
CA TYR A 504 -39.39 -15.93 2.35
C TYR A 504 -40.05 -17.20 2.88
N SER A 505 -41.12 -17.65 2.24
CA SER A 505 -41.83 -18.88 2.61
C SER A 505 -42.30 -19.65 1.38
N THR A 506 -42.13 -20.97 1.38
CA THR A 506 -42.71 -21.84 0.33
C THR A 506 -44.18 -22.20 0.58
N SER A 507 -44.68 -22.04 1.82
CA SER A 507 -46.05 -22.37 2.23
C SER A 507 -46.95 -21.14 2.43
N GLY A 508 -46.40 -19.94 2.24
CA GLY A 508 -47.08 -18.68 2.53
C GLY A 508 -47.18 -18.39 4.03
N TYR A 509 -48.16 -17.58 4.42
CA TYR A 509 -48.26 -16.96 5.73
C TYR A 509 -49.68 -17.05 6.30
N THR A 510 -49.79 -17.06 7.62
CA THR A 510 -51.09 -16.89 8.30
C THR A 510 -51.52 -15.41 8.29
N SER A 511 -52.81 -15.14 8.48
CA SER A 511 -53.33 -13.76 8.59
C SER A 511 -52.67 -12.96 9.72
N ALA A 512 -52.35 -13.61 10.83
CA ALA A 512 -51.63 -12.99 11.94
C ALA A 512 -50.20 -12.62 11.57
N ALA A 513 -49.52 -13.42 10.73
CA ALA A 513 -48.18 -13.12 10.26
C ALA A 513 -48.16 -11.95 9.28
N LEU A 514 -49.14 -11.88 8.38
CA LEU A 514 -49.33 -10.75 7.45
C LEU A 514 -49.52 -9.43 8.22
N ALA A 515 -50.48 -9.41 9.16
CA ALA A 515 -50.75 -8.22 9.98
C ALA A 515 -49.52 -7.79 10.80
N ALA A 516 -48.80 -8.74 11.40
CA ALA A 516 -47.58 -8.45 12.15
C ALA A 516 -46.47 -7.89 11.25
N ALA A 517 -46.31 -8.42 10.03
CA ALA A 517 -45.30 -7.96 9.09
C ALA A 517 -45.57 -6.52 8.63
N ASP A 518 -46.83 -6.20 8.32
CA ASP A 518 -47.25 -4.84 7.94
C ASP A 518 -47.01 -3.83 9.07
N GLU A 519 -47.26 -4.23 10.32
CA GLU A 519 -47.03 -3.37 11.50
C GLU A 519 -45.53 -3.06 11.71
N ILE A 520 -44.65 -4.04 11.52
CA ILE A 520 -43.22 -3.91 11.84
C ILE A 520 -42.33 -3.65 10.61
N GLY A 521 -42.91 -3.56 9.42
CA GLY A 521 -42.21 -3.25 8.17
C GLY A 521 -41.32 -4.39 7.65
N VAL A 522 -41.78 -5.65 7.77
CA VAL A 522 -41.09 -6.81 7.16
C VAL A 522 -41.75 -7.12 5.82
N ALA A 523 -40.96 -7.22 4.75
CA ALA A 523 -41.44 -7.62 3.44
C ALA A 523 -41.58 -9.14 3.36
N LEU A 524 -42.76 -9.63 3.00
CA LEU A 524 -43.06 -11.06 2.91
C LEU A 524 -43.10 -11.50 1.45
N PHE A 525 -42.39 -12.58 1.13
CA PHE A 525 -42.32 -13.15 -0.21
C PHE A 525 -42.68 -14.63 -0.19
N LYS A 526 -43.53 -15.04 -1.13
CA LYS A 526 -43.85 -16.45 -1.33
C LYS A 526 -43.03 -17.02 -2.49
N ILE A 527 -42.31 -18.11 -2.23
CA ILE A 527 -41.63 -18.88 -3.28
C ILE A 527 -42.60 -19.94 -3.78
N GLU A 528 -42.96 -19.88 -5.06
CA GLU A 528 -43.82 -20.84 -5.72
C GLU A 528 -43.06 -22.10 -6.14
N ARG A 529 -43.80 -23.15 -6.49
CA ARG A 529 -43.23 -24.46 -6.85
C ARG A 529 -42.33 -24.42 -8.09
N ASP A 530 -42.53 -23.43 -8.95
CA ASP A 530 -41.73 -23.22 -10.17
C ASP A 530 -40.50 -22.32 -9.92
N GLY A 531 -40.26 -21.90 -8.68
CA GLY A 531 -39.16 -21.00 -8.31
C GLY A 531 -39.47 -19.52 -8.49
N THR A 532 -40.67 -19.16 -8.97
CA THR A 532 -41.10 -17.76 -9.01
C THR A 532 -41.32 -17.24 -7.60
N VAL A 533 -41.10 -15.94 -7.41
CA VAL A 533 -41.28 -15.27 -6.14
C VAL A 533 -42.31 -14.16 -6.30
N ALA A 534 -43.25 -14.08 -5.36
CA ALA A 534 -44.28 -13.06 -5.35
C ALA A 534 -44.38 -12.37 -3.99
N GLY A 535 -44.51 -11.04 -3.98
CA GLY A 535 -44.88 -10.26 -2.81
C GLY A 535 -46.19 -10.73 -2.18
N ALA A 536 -46.19 -10.86 -0.86
CA ALA A 536 -47.35 -11.29 -0.08
C ALA A 536 -47.96 -10.16 0.77
N ASN A 537 -47.31 -8.99 0.84
CA ASN A 537 -47.79 -7.82 1.57
C ASN A 537 -47.30 -6.49 0.96
N ALA A 538 -47.84 -5.37 1.46
CA ALA A 538 -47.57 -4.05 0.88
C ALA A 538 -46.09 -3.62 0.94
N ALA A 539 -45.36 -4.06 1.97
CA ALA A 539 -43.92 -3.80 2.08
C ALA A 539 -43.12 -4.53 0.97
N ALA A 540 -43.53 -5.74 0.60
CA ALA A 540 -42.95 -6.48 -0.52
C ALA A 540 -43.28 -5.81 -1.87
N ASP A 541 -44.53 -5.39 -2.08
CA ASP A 541 -44.94 -4.67 -3.29
C ASP A 541 -44.12 -3.38 -3.49
N GLY A 542 -43.87 -2.64 -2.40
CA GLY A 542 -43.05 -1.42 -2.43
C GLY A 542 -41.60 -1.68 -2.83
N LEU A 543 -41.03 -2.83 -2.45
CA LEU A 543 -39.70 -3.25 -2.87
C LEU A 543 -39.67 -3.69 -4.33
N GLU A 544 -40.68 -4.44 -4.81
CA GLU A 544 -40.76 -4.87 -6.21
C GLU A 544 -40.87 -3.69 -7.17
N VAL A 545 -41.68 -2.68 -6.83
CA VAL A 545 -41.83 -1.44 -7.62
C VAL A 545 -40.52 -0.64 -7.65
N SER A 546 -39.78 -0.63 -6.55
CA SER A 546 -38.50 0.09 -6.45
C SER A 546 -37.34 -0.67 -7.11
N GLY A 547 -37.40 -2.01 -7.14
CA GLY A 547 -36.37 -2.90 -7.69
C GLY A 547 -36.40 -3.04 -9.21
N GLY A 548 -37.51 -2.69 -9.89
CA GLY A 548 -37.71 -2.82 -11.34
C GLY A 548 -36.80 -1.98 -12.25
N THR A 549 -35.78 -1.31 -11.70
CA THR A 549 -34.81 -0.48 -12.44
C THR A 549 -33.34 -0.75 -12.07
N ALA A 550 -33.04 -1.83 -11.34
CA ALA A 550 -31.65 -2.14 -10.97
C ALA A 550 -30.86 -2.84 -12.11
N PRO A 551 -29.61 -2.42 -12.41
CA PRO A 551 -28.72 -3.19 -13.28
C PRO A 551 -28.43 -4.57 -12.68
N ALA A 552 -28.40 -5.60 -13.53
CA ALA A 552 -28.37 -7.02 -13.14
C ALA A 552 -27.15 -7.47 -12.31
N VAL A 553 -26.09 -6.66 -12.23
CA VAL A 553 -24.90 -6.91 -11.40
C VAL A 553 -24.44 -5.59 -10.79
N SER A 554 -24.13 -5.56 -9.48
CA SER A 554 -23.58 -4.36 -8.86
C SER A 554 -22.20 -4.02 -9.44
N PRO A 555 -21.82 -2.74 -9.49
CA PRO A 555 -20.44 -2.34 -9.79
C PRO A 555 -19.42 -3.07 -8.91
N LYS A 556 -19.73 -3.30 -7.63
CA LYS A 556 -18.87 -4.06 -6.70
C LYS A 556 -18.65 -5.49 -7.17
N ARG A 557 -19.72 -6.21 -7.55
CA ARG A 557 -19.59 -7.59 -8.01
C ARG A 557 -18.85 -7.69 -9.35
N LEU A 558 -19.01 -6.72 -10.25
CA LEU A 558 -18.21 -6.66 -11.48
C LEU A 558 -16.71 -6.51 -11.19
N VAL A 559 -16.35 -5.65 -10.24
CA VAL A 559 -14.97 -5.48 -9.79
C VAL A 559 -14.42 -6.78 -9.19
N GLU A 560 -15.20 -7.48 -8.38
CA GLU A 560 -14.81 -8.76 -7.81
C GLU A 560 -14.58 -9.83 -8.87
N LEU A 561 -15.49 -9.95 -9.85
CA LEU A 561 -15.34 -10.88 -10.97
C LEU A 561 -14.08 -10.57 -11.79
N TYR A 562 -13.85 -9.29 -12.10
CA TYR A 562 -12.64 -8.87 -12.80
C TYR A 562 -11.37 -9.20 -12.00
N ALA A 563 -11.37 -8.95 -10.69
CA ALA A 563 -10.25 -9.26 -9.80
C ALA A 563 -10.01 -10.77 -9.65
N GLU A 564 -11.06 -11.59 -9.62
CA GLU A 564 -11.00 -13.06 -9.58
C GLU A 564 -10.39 -13.61 -10.88
N GLU A 565 -10.85 -13.13 -12.04
CA GLU A 565 -10.33 -13.51 -13.36
C GLU A 565 -8.86 -13.11 -13.52
N LEU A 566 -8.53 -11.87 -13.17
CA LEU A 566 -7.16 -11.37 -13.14
C LEU A 566 -6.26 -12.22 -12.23
N ALA A 567 -6.72 -12.53 -11.01
CA ALA A 567 -5.94 -13.34 -10.08
C ALA A 567 -5.67 -14.74 -10.65
N ALA A 568 -6.66 -15.35 -11.33
CA ALA A 568 -6.49 -16.63 -11.99
C ALA A 568 -5.42 -16.54 -13.10
N ARG A 569 -5.47 -15.52 -13.98
CA ARG A 569 -4.47 -15.28 -15.03
C ARG A 569 -3.07 -15.06 -14.45
N VAL A 570 -2.93 -14.15 -13.49
CA VAL A 570 -1.64 -13.84 -12.83
C VAL A 570 -1.03 -15.08 -12.18
N LEU A 571 -1.82 -15.86 -11.43
CA LEU A 571 -1.33 -17.07 -10.78
C LEU A 571 -0.98 -18.16 -11.79
N ALA A 572 -1.74 -18.28 -12.88
CA ALA A 572 -1.41 -19.20 -13.97
C ALA A 572 -0.09 -18.80 -14.64
N ALA A 573 0.08 -17.52 -14.97
CA ALA A 573 1.30 -16.98 -15.55
C ALA A 573 2.50 -17.27 -14.64
N LEU A 574 2.44 -16.89 -13.36
CA LEU A 574 3.56 -17.06 -12.42
C LEU A 574 3.95 -18.53 -12.22
N LYS A 575 3.02 -19.49 -12.35
CA LYS A 575 3.33 -20.93 -12.30
C LYS A 575 4.16 -21.42 -13.50
N THR A 576 4.17 -20.69 -14.61
CA THR A 576 4.99 -21.04 -15.79
C THR A 576 6.45 -20.61 -15.65
N VAL A 577 6.76 -19.78 -14.66
CA VAL A 577 8.10 -19.23 -14.44
C VAL A 577 8.97 -20.32 -13.83
N ASP A 578 9.95 -20.77 -14.60
CA ASP A 578 11.07 -21.56 -14.08
C ASP A 578 12.05 -20.60 -13.39
N HIS A 579 12.00 -20.54 -12.07
CA HIS A 579 12.80 -19.60 -11.27
C HIS A 579 14.30 -19.78 -11.47
N ASP A 580 14.78 -21.02 -11.56
CA ASP A 580 16.21 -21.31 -11.76
C ASP A 580 16.66 -20.81 -13.14
N ARG A 581 15.84 -21.06 -14.16
CA ARG A 581 16.12 -20.56 -15.52
C ARG A 581 16.02 -19.05 -15.62
N ALA A 582 15.07 -18.44 -14.93
CA ALA A 582 14.91 -16.98 -14.90
C ALA A 582 16.10 -16.29 -14.23
N GLU A 583 16.62 -16.87 -13.14
CA GLU A 583 17.83 -16.38 -12.47
C GLU A 583 19.08 -16.55 -13.35
N LEU A 584 19.18 -17.65 -14.10
CA LEU A 584 20.26 -17.85 -15.09
C LEU A 584 20.15 -16.92 -16.30
N ALA A 585 18.96 -16.42 -16.61
CA ALA A 585 18.69 -15.51 -17.73
C ALA A 585 18.85 -14.03 -17.36
N GLU A 586 19.32 -13.71 -16.14
CA GLU A 586 19.55 -12.33 -15.72
C GLU A 586 20.48 -11.59 -16.70
N ARG A 587 19.99 -10.49 -17.26
CA ARG A 587 20.75 -9.55 -18.10
C ARG A 587 21.71 -8.71 -17.28
N TYR A 588 21.43 -8.51 -16.00
CA TYR A 588 22.28 -7.77 -15.07
C TYR A 588 22.13 -8.30 -13.64
N PRO A 589 23.18 -8.18 -12.80
CA PRO A 589 23.20 -8.81 -11.48
C PRO A 589 22.00 -8.45 -10.60
N GLY A 590 21.25 -9.47 -10.19
CA GLY A 590 20.09 -9.37 -9.33
C GLY A 590 18.90 -8.67 -9.98
N GLN A 591 18.80 -8.75 -11.30
CA GLN A 591 17.62 -8.39 -12.09
C GLN A 591 16.39 -9.14 -11.58
N TYR A 592 16.48 -10.46 -11.42
CA TYR A 592 15.35 -11.31 -11.05
C TYR A 592 14.76 -10.88 -9.71
N LEU A 593 15.60 -10.68 -8.70
CA LEU A 593 15.14 -10.22 -7.37
C LEU A 593 14.42 -8.87 -7.43
N ARG A 594 14.83 -7.96 -8.32
CA ARG A 594 14.16 -6.67 -8.52
C ARG A 594 12.83 -6.86 -9.23
N LEU A 595 12.79 -7.65 -10.31
CA LEU A 595 11.56 -7.93 -11.04
C LEU A 595 10.56 -8.65 -10.13
N ALA A 596 11.00 -9.58 -9.29
CA ALA A 596 10.16 -10.33 -8.35
C ALA A 596 9.37 -9.41 -7.41
N ARG A 597 9.81 -8.17 -7.19
CA ARG A 597 9.06 -7.16 -6.42
C ARG A 597 7.84 -6.62 -7.14
N TYR A 598 7.88 -6.51 -8.47
CA TYR A 598 6.71 -6.13 -9.26
C TYR A 598 5.65 -7.24 -9.17
N ALA A 599 6.07 -8.49 -9.35
CA ALA A 599 5.19 -9.65 -9.17
C ALA A 599 4.65 -9.75 -7.72
N LYS A 600 5.51 -9.54 -6.71
CA LYS A 600 5.10 -9.50 -5.30
C LYS A 600 4.09 -8.39 -5.04
N GLN A 601 4.34 -7.17 -5.51
CA GLN A 601 3.40 -6.06 -5.35
C GLN A 601 2.05 -6.36 -6.00
N ALA A 602 2.05 -7.00 -7.17
CA ALA A 602 0.82 -7.40 -7.82
C ALA A 602 0.04 -8.45 -7.00
N LEU A 603 0.73 -9.46 -6.46
CA LEU A 603 0.12 -10.43 -5.54
C LEU A 603 -0.39 -9.76 -4.27
N ASP A 604 0.36 -8.82 -3.70
CA ASP A 604 -0.04 -8.04 -2.54
C ASP A 604 -1.31 -7.22 -2.83
N ASN A 605 -1.45 -6.63 -4.03
CA ASN A 605 -2.67 -5.94 -4.47
C ASN A 605 -3.88 -6.88 -4.59
N LEU A 606 -3.67 -8.10 -5.11
CA LEU A 606 -4.74 -9.10 -5.26
C LEU A 606 -5.21 -9.67 -3.91
N GLN A 607 -4.27 -9.84 -2.96
CA GLN A 607 -4.53 -10.36 -1.62
C GLN A 607 -5.11 -9.28 -0.68
N ASN A 608 -4.56 -8.08 -0.71
CA ASN A 608 -4.93 -6.97 0.17
C ASN A 608 -5.81 -5.95 -0.57
N ARG A 609 -6.90 -6.45 -1.14
CA ARG A 609 -7.85 -5.66 -1.93
C ARG A 609 -8.32 -4.44 -1.12
N PRO A 610 -8.31 -3.22 -1.70
CA PRO A 610 -8.93 -2.07 -1.05
C PRO A 610 -10.39 -2.37 -0.69
N GLY A 611 -10.77 -2.07 0.56
CA GLY A 611 -12.13 -2.36 1.02
C GLY A 611 -13.21 -1.53 0.31
N THR A 612 -12.84 -0.39 -0.28
CA THR A 612 -13.71 0.47 -1.09
C THR A 612 -12.89 1.18 -2.17
N PHE A 613 -13.56 1.55 -3.27
CA PHE A 613 -13.03 2.37 -4.35
C PHE A 613 -13.95 3.57 -4.57
N GLU A 614 -13.41 4.70 -5.04
CA GLU A 614 -14.19 5.91 -5.33
C GLU A 614 -15.21 5.70 -6.45
N SER A 615 -14.85 4.87 -7.43
CA SER A 615 -15.69 4.54 -8.59
C SER A 615 -15.35 3.18 -9.17
N LEU A 616 -16.26 2.62 -9.98
CA LEU A 616 -16.01 1.41 -10.77
C LEU A 616 -14.74 1.56 -11.63
N ARG A 617 -14.60 2.69 -12.32
CA ARG A 617 -13.43 2.98 -13.16
C ARG A 617 -12.13 2.94 -12.35
N SER A 618 -12.10 3.56 -11.16
CA SER A 618 -10.91 3.55 -10.30
C SER A 618 -10.52 2.13 -9.85
N ALA A 619 -11.52 1.27 -9.62
CA ALA A 619 -11.29 -0.13 -9.26
C ALA A 619 -10.74 -0.95 -10.44
N LEU A 620 -11.33 -0.82 -11.62
CA LEU A 620 -10.85 -1.47 -12.84
C LEU A 620 -9.42 -1.05 -13.18
N VAL A 621 -9.13 0.25 -13.08
CA VAL A 621 -7.80 0.83 -13.26
C VAL A 621 -6.79 0.27 -12.24
N TYR A 622 -7.18 0.11 -10.97
CA TYR A 622 -6.31 -0.47 -9.95
C TYR A 622 -5.92 -1.92 -10.24
N TYR A 623 -6.89 -2.74 -10.65
CA TYR A 623 -6.63 -4.13 -11.01
C TYR A 623 -5.90 -4.25 -12.34
N HIS A 624 -6.18 -3.39 -13.31
CA HIS A 624 -5.39 -3.31 -14.54
C HIS A 624 -3.92 -2.97 -14.28
N HIS A 625 -3.65 -1.98 -13.42
CA HIS A 625 -2.29 -1.67 -12.97
C HIS A 625 -1.62 -2.87 -12.29
N THR A 626 -2.41 -3.67 -11.58
CA THR A 626 -1.94 -4.92 -10.96
C THR A 626 -1.51 -5.95 -12.00
N GLU A 627 -2.21 -6.06 -13.13
CA GLU A 627 -1.81 -6.90 -14.26
C GLU A 627 -0.53 -6.38 -14.95
N LEU A 628 -0.49 -5.07 -15.19
CA LEU A 628 0.67 -4.39 -15.76
C LEU A 628 1.97 -4.59 -14.94
N LEU A 629 1.88 -4.60 -13.61
CA LEU A 629 3.01 -4.95 -12.72
C LEU A 629 3.58 -6.33 -13.04
N VAL A 630 2.69 -7.32 -13.20
CA VAL A 630 3.11 -8.69 -13.54
C VAL A 630 3.65 -8.74 -14.96
N HIS A 631 3.01 -8.05 -15.91
CA HIS A 631 3.50 -7.98 -17.28
C HIS A 631 4.94 -7.46 -17.37
N VAL A 632 5.30 -6.39 -16.65
CA VAL A 632 6.69 -5.89 -16.59
C VAL A 632 7.66 -6.95 -16.11
N PHE A 633 7.27 -7.76 -15.12
CA PHE A 633 8.08 -8.90 -14.67
C PHE A 633 8.32 -9.91 -15.80
N PHE A 634 7.29 -10.29 -16.55
CA PHE A 634 7.41 -11.25 -17.67
C PHE A 634 8.21 -10.67 -18.83
N GLN A 635 7.88 -9.46 -19.26
CA GLN A 635 8.53 -8.75 -20.34
C GLN A 635 10.05 -8.62 -20.10
N GLU A 636 10.45 -8.25 -18.89
CA GLU A 636 11.87 -8.04 -18.57
C GLU A 636 12.67 -9.33 -18.40
N LEU A 637 11.99 -10.45 -18.13
CA LEU A 637 12.54 -11.80 -18.20
C LEU A 637 12.57 -12.37 -19.64
N GLY A 638 11.99 -11.66 -20.61
CA GLY A 638 11.85 -12.16 -21.98
C GLY A 638 10.90 -13.36 -22.10
N ILE A 639 9.97 -13.48 -21.15
CA ILE A 639 8.94 -14.52 -21.15
C ILE A 639 7.65 -13.88 -21.66
N PRO A 640 6.98 -14.46 -22.68
CA PRO A 640 5.68 -13.95 -23.12
C PRO A 640 4.69 -13.96 -21.95
N TYR A 641 4.00 -12.84 -21.74
CA TYR A 641 2.85 -12.82 -20.83
C TYR A 641 1.69 -13.59 -21.51
N PRO A 642 1.07 -14.56 -20.83
CA PRO A 642 -0.02 -15.33 -21.44
C PRO A 642 -1.23 -14.41 -21.73
N GLU A 643 -1.79 -14.53 -22.94
CA GLU A 643 -3.07 -13.91 -23.39
C GLU A 643 -3.05 -12.40 -23.70
N GLY A 644 -2.08 -11.93 -24.48
CA GLY A 644 -2.07 -10.57 -25.04
C GLY A 644 -2.57 -10.52 -26.49
N ASP A 645 -3.85 -10.21 -26.70
CA ASP A 645 -4.45 -10.02 -28.04
C ASP A 645 -4.90 -8.54 -28.26
N GLY A 646 -4.64 -7.66 -27.28
CA GLY A 646 -5.24 -6.33 -27.17
C GLY A 646 -4.59 -5.27 -28.06
N ALA A 647 -5.40 -4.47 -28.75
CA ALA A 647 -4.92 -3.22 -29.33
C ALA A 647 -4.69 -2.21 -28.18
N ALA A 648 -3.44 -1.78 -27.96
CA ALA A 648 -3.13 -0.73 -26.99
C ALA A 648 -3.92 0.55 -27.33
N VAL A 649 -4.72 1.03 -26.38
CA VAL A 649 -5.29 2.38 -26.45
C VAL A 649 -4.27 3.32 -25.82
N GLU A 650 -3.91 4.39 -26.54
CA GLU A 650 -3.07 5.48 -26.00
C GLU A 650 -3.85 6.18 -24.88
N ASP A 651 -3.68 5.72 -23.65
CA ASP A 651 -4.31 6.34 -22.49
C ASP A 651 -3.32 7.31 -21.85
N SER A 652 -3.62 8.61 -21.96
CA SER A 652 -2.73 9.66 -21.44
C SER A 652 -2.71 9.64 -19.91
N LEU A 653 -1.70 10.29 -19.31
CA LEU A 653 -1.56 10.28 -17.85
C LEU A 653 -2.73 10.98 -17.14
N ASP A 654 -3.32 11.97 -17.81
CA ASP A 654 -4.41 12.82 -17.31
C ASP A 654 -5.74 12.04 -17.19
N SER A 655 -6.03 11.13 -18.11
CA SER A 655 -7.29 10.36 -18.11
C SER A 655 -7.47 9.47 -16.87
N TYR A 656 -6.39 9.07 -16.20
CA TYR A 656 -6.43 8.23 -15.00
C TYR A 656 -6.87 9.00 -13.75
N TYR A 657 -6.64 10.31 -13.72
CA TYR A 657 -6.81 11.16 -12.54
C TYR A 657 -7.99 12.11 -12.63
N ASP A 658 -8.49 12.35 -13.84
CA ASP A 658 -9.78 12.99 -14.13
C ASP A 658 -10.90 11.94 -14.17
#